data_AF-I0J9A0-F1
#
_entry.id   AF-I0J9A0-F1
#
_cell.length_a   1.000
_cell.length_b   1.000
_cell.length_c   1.000
_cell.angle_alpha   90.00
_cell.angle_beta   90.00
_cell.angle_gamma   90.00
#
_symmetry.space_group_name_H-M   'P 1'
#
loop_
_entity.id
_entity.type
_entity.pdbx_description
1 polymer ?
#
loop_
_entity_poly.entity_id
_entity_poly.type
_entity_poly.pdbx_seq_one_letter_code
_entity_poly.pdbx_strand_id
1 'polypeptide(L)'
;MTVITSDTHENSDNFAFCLANGKRFPSFTDEKPKGIYTLVKDINKEQYTKLLKENHKWSSIPNLNQAWDTFSRLSYMYLKDPTDIVKRAWGTDLNTARTYFHQVIQYEIWRYTDGMRVSSDTNVYIYEKFSPQQKKALEMIRTDLYNFTVPYENLEYRFYKPDWVFGLGFQALATVRWKIEPATITVTKKWENVKEGAEKPEVWIQLLKDDKPEGDRKRIEPDKGRTTFEIPNKDEINKYSVKEVDKEGRDWKHKDFTAGQPVNKGNGHFEITNTKKEKPKIKVTFKKIAGDTNKDLAGAHLVLKKIFDDGNGLLIKQWDTIGQPVDIDLDAGSYTLTEEKAPDGYMLAAPVSFYVEEDGQIILPKGEDLEAQNDKTITMVDEKIKEKPTKPSGKLATTVEVDGTKADAQKELELSVATDKVTKTVKDTVVYENLLAGETYKLTGQLMKITADKEEEVATKETTFVADASGNGTTSLEFEDVSLEAGVKYVVYETAESEKEIDFKEGKEKHKVEHKDKDDKAQTVVVSKIKPEPGAQEVHFSKVNVGGEEIAGAEIHIKQGDTVVASWVSEAGKTHTLKLKPGHYIFHEAVAPGGYLAVTDIHFSVDETGQVTVTDVNGNTAVAEGNKLTVTDQSADKDKQDKLPNTGETTGTYLSILGMITAVFASLLYRSKKK
;
A
#
# COMPACT_ATOMS: atom_id res chain seq x y z
N MET A 1 -21.79 60.47 -67.57
CA MET A 1 -22.74 60.69 -66.46
C MET A 1 -22.61 59.55 -65.47
N THR A 2 -22.55 59.81 -64.17
CA THR A 2 -22.45 58.78 -63.11
C THR A 2 -23.84 58.47 -62.55
N VAL A 3 -24.10 57.20 -62.18
CA VAL A 3 -25.37 56.80 -61.56
C VAL A 3 -25.14 56.46 -60.10
N ILE A 4 -25.91 57.06 -59.20
CA ILE A 4 -25.77 56.90 -57.75
C ILE A 4 -26.98 56.17 -57.15
N THR A 5 -26.79 55.50 -56.03
CA THR A 5 -27.88 54.93 -55.23
C THR A 5 -28.71 56.04 -54.60
N SER A 6 -30.01 55.81 -54.41
CA SER A 6 -30.93 56.83 -53.88
C SER A 6 -30.83 57.02 -52.37
N ASP A 7 -30.24 56.07 -51.65
CA ASP A 7 -30.12 56.02 -50.19
C ASP A 7 -28.76 56.52 -49.70
N THR A 8 -27.67 55.96 -50.24
CA THR A 8 -26.30 56.27 -49.79
C THR A 8 -25.56 57.26 -50.69
N HIS A 9 -26.13 57.58 -51.86
CA HIS A 9 -25.50 58.39 -52.91
C HIS A 9 -24.14 57.81 -53.38
N GLU A 10 -23.89 56.53 -53.14
CA GLU A 10 -22.72 55.83 -53.64
C GLU A 10 -22.85 55.58 -55.14
N ASN A 11 -21.72 55.63 -55.86
CA ASN A 11 -21.70 55.32 -57.28
C ASN A 11 -22.14 53.87 -57.50
N SER A 12 -23.35 53.69 -58.01
CA SER A 12 -23.80 52.40 -58.52
C SER A 12 -23.02 52.04 -59.78
N ASP A 13 -22.79 53.00 -60.70
CA ASP A 13 -22.02 52.88 -61.93
C ASP A 13 -21.30 54.21 -62.26
N ASN A 14 -19.98 54.15 -62.45
CA ASN A 14 -19.12 55.35 -62.64
C ASN A 14 -19.45 56.15 -63.90
N PHE A 15 -19.98 55.47 -64.93
CA PHE A 15 -20.49 56.09 -66.14
C PHE A 15 -21.76 55.36 -66.60
N ALA A 16 -22.58 56.07 -67.37
CA ALA A 16 -23.69 55.53 -68.16
C ALA A 16 -23.92 56.41 -69.38
N PHE A 17 -24.60 55.84 -70.37
CA PHE A 17 -25.00 56.51 -71.60
C PHE A 17 -26.51 56.64 -71.70
N CYS A 18 -26.91 57.81 -72.15
CA CYS A 18 -28.25 58.23 -72.47
C CYS A 18 -28.74 57.52 -73.75
N LEU A 19 -29.92 56.91 -73.74
CA LEU A 19 -30.39 56.08 -74.86
C LEU A 19 -31.45 56.73 -75.76
N ALA A 20 -32.05 57.85 -75.36
CA ALA A 20 -33.11 58.52 -76.12
C ALA A 20 -32.95 60.03 -76.09
N ASN A 21 -32.35 60.61 -77.13
CA ASN A 21 -31.96 62.04 -77.15
C ASN A 21 -33.16 63.00 -77.08
N GLY A 22 -34.35 62.56 -77.50
CA GLY A 22 -35.59 63.36 -77.51
C GLY A 22 -36.37 63.37 -76.19
N LYS A 23 -35.87 62.70 -75.15
CA LYS A 23 -36.50 62.62 -73.83
C LYS A 23 -35.80 63.51 -72.81
N ARG A 24 -36.42 63.65 -71.62
CA ARG A 24 -35.82 64.40 -70.51
C ARG A 24 -34.53 63.72 -70.05
N PHE A 25 -33.50 64.53 -69.81
CA PHE A 25 -32.23 64.10 -69.24
C PHE A 25 -32.31 64.11 -67.72
N PRO A 26 -31.69 63.14 -67.04
CA PRO A 26 -31.63 63.15 -65.58
C PRO A 26 -30.61 64.17 -65.07
N SER A 27 -30.81 64.61 -63.82
CA SER A 27 -29.89 65.52 -63.12
C SER A 27 -30.02 65.35 -61.62
N PHE A 28 -28.95 65.67 -60.89
CA PHE A 28 -28.93 65.72 -59.43
C PHE A 28 -28.42 67.08 -58.92
N THR A 29 -28.91 68.15 -59.56
CA THR A 29 -28.58 69.54 -59.15
C THR A 29 -29.16 69.80 -57.77
N ASP A 30 -28.35 70.39 -56.87
CA ASP A 30 -28.73 70.72 -55.49
C ASP A 30 -29.29 69.52 -54.71
N GLU A 31 -28.76 68.32 -54.97
CA GLU A 31 -29.19 67.04 -54.38
C GLU A 31 -30.68 66.71 -54.62
N LYS A 32 -31.28 67.28 -55.66
CA LYS A 32 -32.68 67.05 -56.05
C LYS A 32 -32.74 66.14 -57.28
N PRO A 33 -33.18 64.87 -57.13
CA PRO A 33 -33.20 63.94 -58.26
C PRO A 33 -34.28 64.34 -59.26
N LYS A 34 -33.86 64.54 -60.51
CA LYS A 34 -34.75 64.54 -61.68
C LYS A 34 -34.40 63.30 -62.49
N GLY A 35 -35.34 62.35 -62.56
CA GLY A 35 -35.13 61.04 -63.18
C GLY A 35 -34.64 60.02 -62.15
N ILE A 36 -35.57 59.18 -61.69
CA ILE A 36 -35.30 58.04 -60.78
C ILE A 36 -35.35 56.77 -61.63
N TYR A 37 -34.52 55.80 -61.29
CA TYR A 37 -34.28 54.63 -62.13
C TYR A 37 -34.27 53.33 -61.32
N THR A 38 -34.81 52.28 -61.94
CA THR A 38 -34.65 50.89 -61.49
C THR A 38 -33.59 50.18 -62.34
N LEU A 39 -32.67 49.47 -61.69
CA LEU A 39 -31.58 48.75 -62.35
C LEU A 39 -31.99 47.35 -62.81
N VAL A 40 -31.68 47.01 -64.05
CA VAL A 40 -31.68 45.64 -64.60
C VAL A 40 -30.23 45.24 -64.86
N LYS A 41 -29.76 44.22 -64.14
CA LYS A 41 -28.38 43.71 -64.21
C LYS A 41 -28.20 42.64 -65.29
N ASP A 42 -26.96 42.46 -65.71
CA ASP A 42 -26.49 41.44 -66.67
C ASP A 42 -27.41 41.26 -67.88
N ILE A 43 -27.76 42.37 -68.54
CA ILE A 43 -28.69 42.35 -69.67
C ILE A 43 -28.05 41.70 -70.90
N ASN A 44 -28.86 40.95 -71.64
CA ASN A 44 -28.50 40.43 -72.96
C ASN A 44 -29.12 41.27 -74.10
N LYS A 45 -28.87 40.83 -75.34
CA LYS A 45 -29.37 41.47 -76.57
C LYS A 45 -30.90 41.64 -76.55
N GLU A 46 -31.63 40.59 -76.17
CA GLU A 46 -33.08 40.57 -76.19
C GLU A 46 -33.66 41.55 -75.16
N GLN A 47 -33.13 41.54 -73.93
CA GLN A 47 -33.53 42.45 -72.86
C GLN A 47 -33.23 43.91 -73.21
N TYR A 48 -32.02 44.21 -73.67
CA TYR A 48 -31.65 45.56 -74.12
C TYR A 48 -32.58 46.05 -75.23
N THR A 49 -32.78 45.25 -76.27
CA THR A 49 -33.61 45.62 -77.43
C THR A 49 -35.05 45.90 -77.02
N LYS A 50 -35.61 45.07 -76.12
CA LYS A 50 -36.97 45.26 -75.57
C LYS A 50 -37.06 46.56 -74.77
N LEU A 51 -36.15 46.77 -73.81
CA LEU A 51 -36.17 47.93 -72.91
C LEU A 51 -35.89 49.24 -73.66
N LEU A 52 -35.00 49.21 -74.65
CA LEU A 52 -34.75 50.34 -75.55
C LEU A 52 -36.04 50.68 -76.32
N LYS A 53 -36.69 49.69 -76.94
CA LYS A 53 -37.96 49.89 -77.66
C LYS A 53 -39.07 50.44 -76.76
N GLU A 54 -39.16 49.98 -75.51
CA GLU A 54 -40.09 50.54 -74.51
C GLU A 54 -39.81 52.03 -74.24
N ASN A 55 -38.53 52.43 -74.18
CA ASN A 55 -38.19 53.84 -74.01
C ASN A 55 -38.48 54.66 -75.27
N HIS A 56 -38.44 54.09 -76.47
CA HIS A 56 -38.76 54.76 -77.74
C HIS A 56 -40.21 54.55 -78.22
N LYS A 57 -41.19 54.45 -77.31
CA LYS A 57 -42.61 54.19 -77.67
C LYS A 57 -43.18 55.11 -78.77
N TRP A 58 -42.71 56.36 -78.85
CA TRP A 58 -43.24 57.38 -79.77
C TRP A 58 -42.26 57.79 -80.89
N SER A 59 -41.18 57.04 -81.09
CA SER A 59 -40.13 57.32 -82.09
C SER A 59 -39.64 56.02 -82.72
N SER A 60 -39.28 56.03 -84.00
CA SER A 60 -38.63 54.87 -84.63
C SER A 60 -37.12 54.85 -84.35
N ILE A 61 -36.59 53.68 -84.01
CA ILE A 61 -35.14 53.44 -83.92
C ILE A 61 -34.65 53.05 -85.32
N PRO A 62 -33.71 53.80 -85.95
CA PRO A 62 -33.37 53.64 -87.37
C PRO A 62 -33.00 52.22 -87.81
N ASN A 63 -32.20 51.50 -87.00
CA ASN A 63 -31.87 50.10 -87.24
C ASN A 63 -31.87 49.32 -85.92
N LEU A 64 -33.07 48.95 -85.46
CA LEU A 64 -33.26 48.26 -84.18
C LEU A 64 -32.45 46.95 -84.07
N ASN A 65 -32.23 46.25 -85.19
CA ASN A 65 -31.47 44.99 -85.20
C ASN A 65 -29.98 45.17 -84.87
N GLN A 66 -29.43 46.36 -85.14
CA GLN A 66 -28.04 46.74 -84.83
C GLN A 66 -27.91 47.49 -83.50
N ALA A 67 -29.02 47.84 -82.83
CA ALA A 67 -29.00 48.70 -81.65
C ALA A 67 -28.21 48.09 -80.48
N TRP A 68 -28.33 46.78 -80.24
CA TRP A 68 -27.50 46.10 -79.23
C TRP A 68 -26.03 46.12 -79.60
N ASP A 69 -25.69 45.69 -80.82
CA ASP A 69 -24.30 45.53 -81.26
C ASP A 69 -23.55 46.87 -81.27
N THR A 70 -24.20 47.94 -81.75
CA THR A 70 -23.62 49.29 -81.73
C THR A 70 -23.47 49.83 -80.32
N PHE A 71 -24.50 49.71 -79.46
CA PHE A 71 -24.41 50.16 -78.07
C PHE A 71 -23.36 49.40 -77.27
N SER A 72 -23.34 48.06 -77.37
CA SER A 72 -22.41 47.23 -76.60
C SER A 72 -20.96 47.53 -76.99
N ARG A 73 -20.68 47.64 -78.29
CA ARG A 73 -19.36 48.03 -78.82
C ARG A 73 -18.94 49.42 -78.38
N LEU A 74 -19.81 50.43 -78.56
CA LEU A 74 -19.50 51.82 -78.22
C LEU A 74 -19.26 52.02 -76.72
N SER A 75 -20.10 51.41 -75.87
CA SER A 75 -19.91 51.48 -74.42
C SER A 75 -18.68 50.69 -73.96
N TYR A 76 -18.35 49.56 -74.61
CA TYR A 76 -17.11 48.82 -74.36
C TYR A 76 -15.86 49.59 -74.79
N MET A 77 -15.92 50.34 -75.91
CA MET A 77 -14.84 51.24 -76.33
C MET A 77 -14.56 52.30 -75.27
N TYR A 78 -15.59 52.81 -74.58
CA TYR A 78 -15.37 53.71 -73.45
C TYR A 78 -14.80 53.00 -72.21
N LEU A 79 -15.25 51.76 -71.92
CA LEU A 79 -14.76 50.99 -70.77
C LEU A 79 -13.30 50.56 -70.89
N LYS A 80 -12.89 50.10 -72.08
CA LYS A 80 -11.60 49.42 -72.30
C LYS A 80 -10.72 50.08 -73.36
N ASP A 81 -11.29 50.83 -74.28
CA ASP A 81 -10.58 51.41 -75.43
C ASP A 81 -9.70 50.38 -76.19
N PRO A 82 -10.31 49.33 -76.77
CA PRO A 82 -9.57 48.18 -77.29
C PRO A 82 -8.69 48.51 -78.51
N THR A 83 -8.89 49.66 -79.15
CA THR A 83 -8.08 50.14 -80.29
C THR A 83 -7.27 51.40 -79.96
N ASP A 84 -7.10 51.73 -78.67
CA ASP A 84 -6.28 52.87 -78.21
C ASP A 84 -6.70 54.23 -78.83
N ILE A 85 -7.99 54.50 -79.01
CA ILE A 85 -8.51 55.78 -79.54
C ILE A 85 -8.12 56.93 -78.61
N VAL A 86 -8.24 56.74 -77.29
CA VAL A 86 -7.92 57.78 -76.31
C VAL A 86 -6.46 58.19 -76.43
N LYS A 87 -5.56 57.21 -76.50
CA LYS A 87 -4.12 57.46 -76.68
C LYS A 87 -3.82 58.15 -78.01
N ARG A 88 -4.50 57.78 -79.10
CA ARG A 88 -4.28 58.38 -80.43
C ARG A 88 -4.89 59.78 -80.59
N ALA A 89 -5.94 60.12 -79.84
CA ALA A 89 -6.61 61.42 -79.91
C ALA A 89 -6.14 62.42 -78.82
N TRP A 90 -5.89 61.96 -77.60
CA TRP A 90 -5.52 62.79 -76.44
C TRP A 90 -4.14 62.46 -75.83
N GLY A 91 -3.43 61.44 -76.32
CA GLY A 91 -2.12 61.09 -75.79
C GLY A 91 -2.21 60.56 -74.36
N THR A 92 -1.51 61.21 -73.43
CA THR A 92 -1.52 60.89 -71.99
C THR A 92 -2.52 61.71 -71.17
N ASP A 93 -3.27 62.63 -71.80
CA ASP A 93 -4.26 63.46 -71.12
C ASP A 93 -5.58 62.70 -70.87
N LEU A 94 -5.51 61.74 -69.94
CA LEU A 94 -6.64 60.90 -69.56
C LEU A 94 -7.74 61.69 -68.83
N ASN A 95 -7.39 62.79 -68.16
CA ASN A 95 -8.36 63.59 -67.40
C ASN A 95 -9.32 64.31 -68.35
N THR A 96 -8.80 64.95 -69.40
CA THR A 96 -9.64 65.57 -70.44
C THR A 96 -10.38 64.49 -71.24
N ALA A 97 -9.69 63.41 -71.62
CA ALA A 97 -10.29 62.33 -72.39
C ALA A 97 -11.49 61.70 -71.69
N ARG A 98 -11.46 61.53 -70.37
CA ARG A 98 -12.56 60.92 -69.59
C ARG A 98 -13.92 61.55 -69.93
N THR A 99 -14.01 62.88 -69.98
CA THR A 99 -15.27 63.57 -70.28
C THR A 99 -15.49 63.73 -71.79
N TYR A 100 -14.44 64.09 -72.53
CA TYR A 100 -14.56 64.43 -73.95
C TYR A 100 -14.78 63.20 -74.83
N PHE A 101 -14.18 62.06 -74.47
CA PHE A 101 -14.40 60.77 -75.13
C PHE A 101 -15.80 60.21 -74.80
N HIS A 102 -16.25 60.34 -73.55
CA HIS A 102 -17.64 60.00 -73.16
C HIS A 102 -18.64 60.75 -74.04
N GLN A 103 -18.43 62.05 -74.26
CA GLN A 103 -19.31 62.87 -75.08
C GLN A 103 -19.38 62.40 -76.54
N VAL A 104 -18.26 62.09 -77.19
CA VAL A 104 -18.29 61.61 -78.60
C VAL A 104 -18.91 60.24 -78.72
N ILE A 105 -18.64 59.32 -77.78
CA ILE A 105 -19.30 58.01 -77.71
C ILE A 105 -20.81 58.18 -77.53
N GLN A 106 -21.24 59.10 -76.66
CA GLN A 106 -22.65 59.40 -76.43
C GLN A 106 -23.36 59.87 -77.71
N TYR A 107 -22.74 60.75 -78.49
CA TYR A 107 -23.32 61.20 -79.75
C TYR A 107 -23.36 60.08 -80.80
N GLU A 108 -22.34 59.23 -80.86
CA GLU A 108 -22.36 58.09 -81.78
C GLU A 108 -23.37 57.01 -81.33
N ILE A 109 -23.66 56.86 -80.03
CA ILE A 109 -24.80 56.05 -79.56
C ILE A 109 -26.12 56.64 -80.08
N TRP A 110 -26.32 57.96 -79.98
CA TRP A 110 -27.53 58.63 -80.49
C TRP A 110 -27.69 58.58 -82.00
N ARG A 111 -26.60 58.38 -82.76
CA ARG A 111 -26.70 58.05 -84.18
C ARG A 111 -27.53 56.78 -84.41
N TYR A 112 -27.38 55.77 -83.57
CA TYR A 112 -28.03 54.48 -83.73
C TYR A 112 -29.37 54.37 -82.98
N THR A 113 -29.54 55.08 -81.86
CA THR A 113 -30.81 55.08 -81.12
C THR A 113 -31.83 56.07 -81.71
N ASP A 114 -31.38 57.23 -82.19
CA ASP A 114 -32.24 58.36 -82.58
C ASP A 114 -31.96 58.92 -83.99
N GLY A 115 -31.01 58.35 -84.73
CA GLY A 115 -30.62 58.85 -86.06
C GLY A 115 -29.77 60.13 -86.03
N MET A 116 -29.23 60.51 -84.88
CA MET A 116 -28.49 61.76 -84.66
C MET A 116 -27.04 61.69 -85.17
N ARG A 117 -26.85 61.57 -86.50
CA ARG A 117 -25.51 61.56 -87.10
C ARG A 117 -24.85 62.94 -86.98
N VAL A 118 -23.68 63.02 -86.34
CA VAL A 118 -22.90 64.28 -86.21
C VAL A 118 -21.69 64.27 -87.17
N SER A 119 -21.57 65.29 -88.01
CA SER A 119 -20.47 65.49 -88.97
C SER A 119 -20.35 66.96 -89.36
N SER A 120 -19.37 67.31 -90.19
CA SER A 120 -19.18 68.67 -90.72
C SER A 120 -20.36 69.19 -91.56
N ASP A 121 -21.24 68.29 -92.02
CA ASP A 121 -22.40 68.59 -92.88
C ASP A 121 -23.75 68.17 -92.28
N THR A 122 -23.79 67.56 -91.09
CA THR A 122 -25.04 67.09 -90.46
C THR A 122 -24.96 67.27 -88.95
N ASN A 123 -26.01 67.86 -88.35
CA ASN A 123 -25.97 68.30 -86.94
C ASN A 123 -24.74 69.19 -86.65
N VAL A 124 -24.45 70.12 -87.57
CA VAL A 124 -23.25 70.97 -87.58
C VAL A 124 -23.09 71.77 -86.28
N TYR A 125 -24.19 72.22 -85.69
CA TYR A 125 -24.22 72.96 -84.41
C TYR A 125 -23.60 72.18 -83.22
N ILE A 126 -23.55 70.85 -83.30
CA ILE A 126 -22.84 69.98 -82.33
C ILE A 126 -21.40 69.80 -82.77
N TYR A 127 -21.18 69.47 -84.05
CA TYR A 127 -19.84 69.18 -84.58
C TYR A 127 -18.88 70.38 -84.43
N GLU A 128 -19.37 71.60 -84.59
CA GLU A 128 -18.58 72.82 -84.39
C GLU A 128 -18.12 73.01 -82.94
N LYS A 129 -18.86 72.48 -81.96
CA LYS A 129 -18.50 72.52 -80.54
C LYS A 129 -17.49 71.45 -80.14
N PHE A 130 -17.23 70.46 -81.00
CA PHE A 130 -16.20 69.46 -80.73
C PHE A 130 -14.79 70.04 -80.90
N SER A 131 -13.94 69.76 -79.91
CA SER A 131 -12.50 69.98 -80.00
C SER A 131 -11.87 69.20 -81.17
N PRO A 132 -10.68 69.60 -81.66
CA PRO A 132 -9.96 68.83 -82.69
C PRO A 132 -9.77 67.35 -82.32
N GLN A 133 -9.49 67.06 -81.04
CA GLN A 133 -9.32 65.72 -80.52
C GLN A 133 -10.62 64.92 -80.55
N GLN A 134 -11.76 65.53 -80.21
CA GLN A 134 -13.08 64.90 -80.32
C GLN A 134 -13.45 64.56 -81.77
N LYS A 135 -13.15 65.47 -82.72
CA LYS A 135 -13.37 65.22 -84.15
C LYS A 135 -12.55 64.02 -84.63
N LYS A 136 -11.26 63.98 -84.27
CA LYS A 136 -10.35 62.86 -84.56
C LYS A 136 -10.84 61.55 -83.93
N ALA A 137 -11.26 61.59 -82.67
CA ALA A 137 -11.79 60.41 -81.98
C ALA A 137 -13.09 59.91 -82.62
N LEU A 138 -13.98 60.80 -83.06
CA LEU A 138 -15.22 60.43 -83.75
C LEU A 138 -14.96 59.69 -85.07
N GLU A 139 -13.94 60.12 -85.82
CA GLU A 139 -13.50 59.42 -87.04
C GLU A 139 -12.95 58.03 -86.70
N MET A 140 -12.07 57.93 -85.71
CA MET A 140 -11.52 56.65 -85.24
C MET A 140 -12.60 55.71 -84.72
N ILE A 141 -13.59 56.20 -83.97
CA ILE A 141 -14.73 55.40 -83.48
C ILE A 141 -15.44 54.75 -84.66
N ARG A 142 -15.73 55.52 -85.72
CA ARG A 142 -16.44 55.03 -86.90
C ARG A 142 -15.62 54.01 -87.70
N THR A 143 -14.32 54.20 -87.78
CA THR A 143 -13.41 53.25 -88.42
C THR A 143 -13.29 51.96 -87.62
N ASP A 144 -13.21 52.05 -86.30
CA ASP A 144 -12.81 50.95 -85.44
C ASP A 144 -13.98 50.16 -84.84
N LEU A 145 -15.23 50.65 -84.97
CA LEU A 145 -16.41 50.08 -84.30
C LEU A 145 -16.54 48.56 -84.45
N TYR A 146 -16.15 48.02 -85.61
CA TYR A 146 -16.24 46.60 -85.93
C TYR A 146 -14.89 45.87 -85.98
N ASN A 147 -13.78 46.55 -85.64
CA ASN A 147 -12.42 46.02 -85.72
C ASN A 147 -11.92 45.39 -84.40
N PHE A 148 -12.84 44.95 -83.55
CA PHE A 148 -12.55 44.23 -82.31
C PHE A 148 -13.72 43.30 -81.93
N THR A 149 -13.43 42.32 -81.08
CA THR A 149 -14.41 41.42 -80.48
C THR A 149 -14.79 41.92 -79.08
N VAL A 150 -16.08 41.99 -78.77
CA VAL A 150 -16.58 42.30 -77.43
C VAL A 150 -16.58 41.01 -76.60
N PRO A 151 -15.86 40.95 -75.47
CA PRO A 151 -15.83 39.76 -74.60
C PRO A 151 -17.07 39.73 -73.68
N TYR A 152 -18.24 39.44 -74.25
CA TYR A 152 -19.54 39.49 -73.55
C TYR A 152 -19.55 38.66 -72.26
N GLU A 153 -18.87 37.51 -72.25
CA GLU A 153 -18.75 36.62 -71.10
C GLU A 153 -18.07 37.25 -69.87
N ASN A 154 -17.21 38.25 -70.09
CA ASN A 154 -16.47 38.95 -69.04
C ASN A 154 -17.10 40.30 -68.66
N LEU A 155 -18.22 40.67 -69.28
CA LEU A 155 -18.85 41.98 -69.14
C LEU A 155 -20.26 41.87 -68.59
N GLU A 156 -20.59 42.74 -67.64
CA GLU A 156 -21.96 42.93 -67.15
C GLU A 156 -22.51 44.21 -67.79
N TYR A 157 -23.43 44.07 -68.74
CA TYR A 157 -24.20 45.20 -69.24
C TYR A 157 -25.38 45.48 -68.30
N ARG A 158 -25.66 46.75 -68.07
CA ARG A 158 -26.70 47.21 -67.14
C ARG A 158 -27.64 48.19 -67.81
N PHE A 159 -28.93 48.08 -67.50
CA PHE A 159 -29.96 48.99 -67.98
C PHE A 159 -30.64 49.68 -66.80
N TYR A 160 -30.72 51.00 -66.83
CA TYR A 160 -31.46 51.80 -65.88
C TYR A 160 -32.78 52.21 -66.53
N LYS A 161 -33.86 51.57 -66.09
CA LYS A 161 -35.21 51.85 -66.54
C LYS A 161 -35.74 53.06 -65.77
N PRO A 162 -36.10 54.17 -66.45
CA PRO A 162 -36.62 55.34 -65.77
C PRO A 162 -38.02 55.05 -65.24
N ASP A 163 -38.28 55.53 -64.02
CA ASP A 163 -39.61 55.50 -63.45
C ASP A 163 -40.56 56.38 -64.25
N TRP A 164 -41.84 56.01 -64.25
CA TRP A 164 -42.85 56.75 -64.98
C TRP A 164 -43.06 58.13 -64.34
N VAL A 165 -43.19 59.15 -65.18
CA VAL A 165 -43.58 60.51 -64.79
C VAL A 165 -44.63 61.03 -65.77
N PHE A 166 -45.50 61.94 -65.30
CA PHE A 166 -46.49 62.58 -66.15
C PHE A 166 -45.82 63.42 -67.26
N GLY A 167 -46.37 63.34 -68.48
CA GLY A 167 -45.87 64.06 -69.65
C GLY A 167 -44.70 63.36 -70.36
N LEU A 168 -43.75 64.14 -70.89
CA LEU A 168 -42.55 63.59 -71.53
C LEU A 168 -41.70 62.87 -70.47
N GLY A 169 -41.53 61.56 -70.61
CA GLY A 169 -40.74 60.74 -69.70
C GLY A 169 -39.23 61.01 -69.76
N PHE A 170 -38.49 60.47 -68.80
CA PHE A 170 -37.03 60.46 -68.82
C PHE A 170 -36.48 59.41 -69.78
N GLN A 171 -35.30 59.68 -70.33
CA GLN A 171 -34.60 58.71 -71.13
C GLN A 171 -34.04 57.59 -70.27
N ALA A 172 -34.02 56.38 -70.84
CA ALA A 172 -33.33 55.26 -70.24
C ALA A 172 -31.81 55.43 -70.35
N LEU A 173 -31.09 54.77 -69.44
CA LEU A 173 -29.64 54.73 -69.45
C LEU A 173 -29.17 53.29 -69.57
N ALA A 174 -28.03 53.08 -70.19
CA ALA A 174 -27.34 51.81 -70.08
C ALA A 174 -25.83 52.01 -69.96
N THR A 175 -25.17 51.00 -69.42
CA THR A 175 -23.73 51.01 -69.17
C THR A 175 -23.15 49.60 -69.20
N VAL A 176 -21.84 49.50 -69.04
CA VAL A 176 -21.09 48.24 -69.02
C VAL A 176 -19.98 48.32 -67.98
N ARG A 177 -19.72 47.20 -67.32
CA ARG A 177 -18.57 46.99 -66.44
C ARG A 177 -17.99 45.61 -66.66
N TRP A 178 -16.77 45.39 -66.17
CA TRP A 178 -16.23 44.04 -66.02
C TRP A 178 -17.08 43.26 -65.00
N LYS A 179 -17.37 41.99 -65.30
CA LYS A 179 -17.94 41.08 -64.31
C LYS A 179 -16.97 40.96 -63.14
N ILE A 180 -17.52 40.95 -61.94
CA ILE A 180 -16.74 40.70 -60.74
C ILE A 180 -16.68 39.19 -60.56
N GLU A 181 -15.47 38.61 -60.64
CA GLU A 181 -15.28 37.19 -60.36
C GLU A 181 -15.34 36.95 -58.84
N PRO A 182 -16.23 36.08 -58.34
CA PRO A 182 -16.18 35.67 -56.95
C PRO A 182 -14.95 34.77 -56.71
N ALA A 183 -14.53 34.69 -55.46
CA ALA A 183 -13.50 33.76 -55.02
C ALA A 183 -13.90 33.07 -53.72
N THR A 184 -13.18 32.01 -53.38
CA THR A 184 -13.39 31.27 -52.14
C THR A 184 -12.18 31.38 -51.24
N ILE A 185 -12.37 31.91 -50.03
CA ILE A 185 -11.41 31.78 -48.95
C ILE A 185 -11.57 30.39 -48.33
N THR A 186 -10.48 29.63 -48.24
CA THR A 186 -10.47 28.28 -47.64
C THR A 186 -9.61 28.29 -46.39
N VAL A 187 -10.15 27.79 -45.28
CA VAL A 187 -9.41 27.65 -44.03
C VAL A 187 -9.31 26.19 -43.65
N THR A 188 -8.08 25.69 -43.55
CA THR A 188 -7.78 24.31 -43.11
C THR A 188 -7.32 24.32 -41.66
N LYS A 189 -7.91 23.41 -40.86
CA LYS A 189 -7.53 23.17 -39.48
C LYS A 189 -6.56 22.00 -39.39
N LYS A 190 -5.40 22.21 -38.76
CA LYS A 190 -4.44 21.17 -38.41
C LYS A 190 -4.36 20.98 -36.91
N TRP A 191 -3.95 19.79 -36.51
CA TRP A 191 -3.77 19.40 -35.11
C TRP A 191 -2.41 18.71 -34.95
N GLU A 192 -1.62 19.20 -34.00
CA GLU A 192 -0.31 18.63 -33.67
C GLU A 192 -0.35 17.90 -32.33
N ASN A 193 0.45 16.84 -32.20
CA ASN A 193 0.53 16.00 -31.00
C ASN A 193 -0.82 15.36 -30.60
N VAL A 194 -1.68 15.10 -31.58
CA VAL A 194 -2.98 14.44 -31.40
C VAL A 194 -2.91 13.05 -32.02
N LYS A 195 -3.20 12.02 -31.22
CA LYS A 195 -3.30 10.63 -31.71
C LYS A 195 -4.42 10.52 -32.75
N GLU A 196 -4.23 9.64 -33.72
CA GLU A 196 -5.25 9.33 -34.73
C GLU A 196 -6.54 8.84 -34.05
N GLY A 197 -7.69 9.26 -34.58
CA GLY A 197 -9.01 8.96 -34.00
C GLY A 197 -9.42 9.77 -32.76
N ALA A 198 -8.52 10.56 -32.15
CA ALA A 198 -8.89 11.39 -31.01
C ALA A 198 -9.91 12.47 -31.37
N GLU A 199 -10.87 12.68 -30.46
CA GLU A 199 -11.88 13.74 -30.56
C GLU A 199 -11.21 15.11 -30.58
N LYS A 200 -11.65 15.96 -31.51
CA LYS A 200 -11.10 17.30 -31.74
C LYS A 200 -12.11 18.33 -31.25
N PRO A 201 -11.69 19.32 -30.44
CA PRO A 201 -12.59 20.38 -30.00
C PRO A 201 -13.26 21.10 -31.16
N GLU A 202 -14.44 21.65 -30.89
CA GLU A 202 -15.14 22.51 -31.84
C GLU A 202 -14.38 23.82 -32.08
N VAL A 203 -14.29 24.21 -33.35
CA VAL A 203 -13.61 25.44 -33.81
C VAL A 203 -14.50 26.18 -34.79
N TRP A 204 -14.58 27.50 -34.63
CA TRP A 204 -15.25 28.40 -35.55
C TRP A 204 -14.25 29.40 -36.14
N ILE A 205 -14.52 29.87 -37.35
CA ILE A 205 -13.70 30.84 -38.06
C ILE A 205 -14.55 32.08 -38.31
N GLN A 206 -14.01 33.25 -37.96
CA GLN A 206 -14.52 34.55 -38.38
C GLN A 206 -13.72 35.04 -39.58
N LEU A 207 -14.40 35.40 -40.67
CA LEU A 207 -13.80 36.11 -41.80
C LEU A 207 -13.64 37.59 -41.41
N LEU A 208 -12.51 38.17 -41.79
CA LEU A 208 -12.20 39.58 -41.59
C LEU A 208 -11.93 40.23 -42.95
N LYS A 209 -12.44 41.44 -43.17
CA LYS A 209 -12.09 42.32 -44.28
C LYS A 209 -11.50 43.61 -43.73
N ASP A 210 -10.28 43.95 -44.14
CA ASP A 210 -9.54 45.11 -43.60
C ASP A 210 -9.55 45.11 -42.05
N ASP A 211 -9.27 43.94 -41.47
CA ASP A 211 -9.25 43.63 -40.02
C ASP A 211 -10.58 43.78 -39.26
N LYS A 212 -11.71 43.95 -39.98
CA LYS A 212 -13.05 44.00 -39.37
C LYS A 212 -13.85 42.74 -39.68
N PRO A 213 -14.65 42.21 -38.74
CA PRO A 213 -15.54 41.08 -38.99
C PRO A 213 -16.44 41.30 -40.20
N GLU A 214 -16.39 40.36 -41.15
CA GLU A 214 -17.19 40.34 -42.37
C GLU A 214 -18.04 39.06 -42.40
N GLY A 215 -19.35 39.20 -42.41
CA GLY A 215 -20.29 38.08 -42.51
C GLY A 215 -20.31 37.13 -41.30
N ASP A 216 -21.10 36.06 -41.45
CA ASP A 216 -21.29 35.06 -40.41
C ASP A 216 -20.06 34.17 -40.24
N ARG A 217 -19.73 33.89 -38.98
CA ARG A 217 -18.72 32.87 -38.62
C ARG A 217 -19.15 31.48 -39.07
N LYS A 218 -18.18 30.65 -39.44
CA LYS A 218 -18.42 29.26 -39.89
C LYS A 218 -17.66 28.25 -39.06
N ARG A 219 -18.32 27.15 -38.72
CA ARG A 219 -17.70 26.01 -38.03
C ARG A 219 -16.75 25.27 -38.97
N ILE A 220 -15.62 24.78 -38.45
CA ILE A 220 -14.78 23.81 -39.15
C ILE A 220 -15.53 22.47 -39.22
N GLU A 221 -15.66 21.92 -40.43
CA GLU A 221 -16.28 20.62 -40.64
C GLU A 221 -15.40 19.51 -40.04
N PRO A 222 -15.87 18.73 -39.04
CA PRO A 222 -15.02 17.77 -38.32
C PRO A 222 -14.45 16.64 -39.20
N ASP A 223 -15.21 16.22 -40.22
CA ASP A 223 -14.87 15.17 -41.18
C ASP A 223 -13.85 15.65 -42.23
N LYS A 224 -13.91 16.93 -42.63
CA LYS A 224 -13.03 17.49 -43.67
C LYS A 224 -11.86 18.28 -43.12
N GLY A 225 -11.92 18.71 -41.86
CA GLY A 225 -10.91 19.56 -41.23
C GLY A 225 -10.78 20.95 -41.88
N ARG A 226 -11.82 21.45 -42.55
CA ARG A 226 -11.80 22.74 -43.26
C ARG A 226 -13.15 23.46 -43.27
N THR A 227 -13.14 24.73 -43.63
CA THR A 227 -14.35 25.52 -43.95
C THR A 227 -14.03 26.53 -45.06
N THR A 228 -15.06 27.12 -45.68
CA THR A 228 -14.91 28.05 -46.80
C THR A 228 -15.82 29.27 -46.69
N PHE A 229 -15.37 30.42 -47.20
CA PHE A 229 -16.15 31.65 -47.34
C PHE A 229 -16.15 32.09 -48.79
N GLU A 230 -17.30 32.53 -49.30
CA GLU A 230 -17.38 33.16 -50.62
C GLU A 230 -17.17 34.66 -50.47
N ILE A 231 -16.28 35.21 -51.30
CA ILE A 231 -16.07 36.65 -51.41
C ILE A 231 -16.52 37.11 -52.79
N PRO A 232 -17.17 38.28 -52.90
CA PRO A 232 -17.79 38.72 -54.14
C PRO A 232 -16.77 39.15 -55.19
N ASN A 233 -15.57 39.59 -54.77
CA ASN A 233 -14.52 40.10 -55.65
C ASN A 233 -13.16 39.45 -55.36
N LYS A 234 -12.71 38.62 -56.28
CA LYS A 234 -11.41 37.95 -56.27
C LYS A 234 -10.22 38.91 -56.24
N ASP A 235 -10.34 40.09 -56.84
CA ASP A 235 -9.25 41.09 -56.83
C ASP A 235 -9.02 41.68 -55.42
N GLU A 236 -10.01 41.55 -54.53
CA GLU A 236 -9.91 41.98 -53.13
C GLU A 236 -9.45 40.88 -52.19
N ILE A 237 -9.07 39.70 -52.68
CA ILE A 237 -8.73 38.54 -51.85
C ILE A 237 -7.64 38.84 -50.81
N ASN A 238 -6.73 39.76 -51.11
CA ASN A 238 -5.64 40.18 -50.22
C ASN A 238 -6.09 41.11 -49.08
N LYS A 239 -7.31 41.66 -49.13
CA LYS A 239 -7.91 42.43 -48.04
C LYS A 239 -8.54 41.54 -46.96
N TYR A 240 -8.65 40.23 -47.24
CA TYR A 240 -9.28 39.28 -46.34
C TYR A 240 -8.25 38.56 -45.47
N SER A 241 -8.58 38.42 -44.19
CA SER A 241 -7.89 37.57 -43.23
C SER A 241 -8.91 36.73 -42.46
N VAL A 242 -8.44 35.83 -41.60
CA VAL A 242 -9.33 34.95 -40.82
C VAL A 242 -8.88 34.93 -39.37
N LYS A 243 -9.83 34.66 -38.48
CA LYS A 243 -9.55 34.51 -37.04
C LYS A 243 -10.22 33.27 -36.49
N GLU A 244 -9.47 32.52 -35.69
CA GLU A 244 -10.01 31.39 -34.93
C GLU A 244 -10.78 31.89 -33.71
N VAL A 245 -12.02 31.42 -33.55
CA VAL A 245 -12.95 31.82 -32.49
C VAL A 245 -13.75 30.63 -31.95
N ASP A 246 -14.38 30.82 -30.80
CA ASP A 246 -15.41 29.91 -30.29
C ASP A 246 -16.78 30.15 -30.95
N LYS A 247 -17.79 29.37 -30.55
CA LYS A 247 -19.15 29.46 -31.07
C LYS A 247 -19.80 30.83 -30.81
N GLU A 248 -19.34 31.59 -29.81
CA GLU A 248 -19.84 32.91 -29.45
C GLU A 248 -19.06 34.05 -30.13
N GLY A 249 -17.90 33.76 -30.74
CA GLY A 249 -17.04 34.72 -31.43
C GLY A 249 -15.89 35.27 -30.57
N ARG A 250 -15.63 34.68 -29.40
CA ARG A 250 -14.46 35.04 -28.56
C ARG A 250 -13.22 34.30 -29.05
N ASP A 251 -12.04 34.80 -28.70
CA ASP A 251 -10.78 34.11 -28.98
C ASP A 251 -10.84 32.67 -28.51
N TRP A 252 -10.56 31.74 -29.42
CA TRP A 252 -10.65 30.32 -29.13
C TRP A 252 -9.64 29.92 -28.04
N LYS A 253 -10.13 29.22 -27.02
CA LYS A 253 -9.33 28.72 -25.89
C LYS A 253 -9.77 27.32 -25.52
N HIS A 254 -8.81 26.47 -25.15
CA HIS A 254 -9.10 25.13 -24.67
C HIS A 254 -8.11 24.71 -23.58
N LYS A 255 -8.56 23.88 -22.62
CA LYS A 255 -7.74 23.40 -21.50
C LYS A 255 -6.51 22.62 -21.99
N ASP A 256 -6.72 21.71 -22.93
CA ASP A 256 -5.70 20.74 -23.39
C ASP A 256 -4.94 21.16 -24.65
N PHE A 257 -5.26 22.32 -25.24
CA PHE A 257 -4.68 22.75 -26.51
C PHE A 257 -4.21 24.20 -26.45
N THR A 258 -3.20 24.50 -27.24
CA THR A 258 -2.73 25.86 -27.53
C THR A 258 -3.20 26.25 -28.92
N ALA A 259 -3.82 27.42 -29.03
CA ALA A 259 -4.34 27.98 -30.28
C ALA A 259 -3.19 28.44 -31.19
N GLY A 260 -3.21 28.06 -32.46
CA GLY A 260 -2.28 28.57 -33.45
C GLY A 260 -2.73 29.89 -34.07
N GLN A 261 -1.78 30.63 -34.62
CA GLN A 261 -2.09 31.80 -35.44
C GLN A 261 -2.42 31.38 -36.88
N PRO A 262 -3.36 32.06 -37.56
CA PRO A 262 -3.63 31.82 -38.97
C PRO A 262 -2.43 32.14 -39.86
N VAL A 263 -2.07 31.19 -40.73
CA VAL A 263 -0.98 31.33 -41.70
C VAL A 263 -1.58 31.43 -43.10
N ASN A 264 -1.38 32.57 -43.77
CA ASN A 264 -1.78 32.77 -45.17
C ASN A 264 -0.83 31.98 -46.10
N LYS A 265 -1.39 31.07 -46.89
CA LYS A 265 -0.67 30.24 -47.87
C LYS A 265 -0.78 30.77 -49.30
N GLY A 266 -1.40 31.93 -49.49
CA GLY A 266 -1.66 32.55 -50.79
C GLY A 266 -3.01 32.14 -51.37
N ASN A 267 -3.50 32.93 -52.34
CA ASN A 267 -4.74 32.68 -53.09
C ASN A 267 -5.98 32.39 -52.21
N GLY A 268 -6.09 33.06 -51.06
CA GLY A 268 -7.21 32.87 -50.14
C GLY A 268 -7.17 31.59 -49.32
N HIS A 269 -6.03 30.89 -49.27
CA HIS A 269 -5.86 29.72 -48.42
C HIS A 269 -5.21 30.07 -47.08
N PHE A 270 -5.82 29.65 -45.97
CA PHE A 270 -5.29 29.82 -44.63
C PHE A 270 -5.17 28.48 -43.92
N GLU A 271 -4.10 28.30 -43.16
CA GLU A 271 -3.94 27.15 -42.25
C GLU A 271 -3.86 27.63 -40.80
N ILE A 272 -4.54 26.93 -39.90
CA ILE A 272 -4.49 27.18 -38.46
C ILE A 272 -4.19 25.86 -37.74
N THR A 273 -3.08 25.78 -37.01
CA THR A 273 -2.65 24.57 -36.31
C THR A 273 -2.82 24.69 -34.81
N ASN A 274 -3.61 23.83 -34.17
CA ASN A 274 -3.67 23.77 -32.70
C ASN A 274 -2.82 22.61 -32.19
N THR A 275 -2.00 22.87 -31.19
CA THR A 275 -1.05 21.90 -30.64
C THR A 275 -1.57 21.38 -29.31
N LYS A 276 -1.62 20.05 -29.14
CA LYS A 276 -1.98 19.44 -27.86
C LYS A 276 -0.91 19.75 -26.83
N LYS A 277 -1.31 20.25 -25.66
CA LYS A 277 -0.41 20.53 -24.54
C LYS A 277 0.10 19.20 -23.98
N GLU A 278 1.41 19.12 -23.77
CA GLU A 278 2.00 18.00 -23.04
C GLU A 278 1.63 18.14 -21.56
N LYS A 279 1.24 17.02 -20.94
CA LYS A 279 1.06 16.99 -19.50
C LYS A 279 2.44 16.95 -18.84
N PRO A 280 2.65 17.68 -17.72
CA PRO A 280 3.91 17.60 -17.01
C PRO A 280 4.12 16.17 -16.52
N LYS A 281 5.34 15.66 -16.70
CA LYS A 281 5.73 14.40 -16.08
C LYS A 281 5.98 14.61 -14.59
N ILE A 282 5.62 13.62 -13.80
CA ILE A 282 5.79 13.59 -12.35
C ILE A 282 7.07 12.82 -12.04
N LYS A 283 8.03 13.50 -11.41
CA LYS A 283 9.22 12.88 -10.86
C LYS A 283 8.84 12.00 -9.67
N VAL A 284 9.15 10.71 -9.76
CA VAL A 284 8.96 9.71 -8.70
C VAL A 284 10.32 9.12 -8.33
N THR A 285 10.58 9.03 -7.02
CA THR A 285 11.83 8.51 -6.46
C THR A 285 11.66 7.04 -6.12
N PHE A 286 12.57 6.18 -6.58
CA PHE A 286 12.55 4.75 -6.29
C PHE A 286 13.71 4.38 -5.37
N LYS A 287 13.40 3.66 -4.28
CA LYS A 287 14.37 3.26 -3.27
C LYS A 287 14.32 1.74 -3.03
N LYS A 288 15.50 1.12 -2.88
CA LYS A 288 15.65 -0.26 -2.43
C LYS A 288 16.30 -0.28 -1.06
N ILE A 289 15.70 -0.93 -0.08
CA ILE A 289 16.25 -1.04 1.27
C ILE A 289 16.24 -2.47 1.81
N ALA A 290 17.11 -2.73 2.78
CA ALA A 290 17.09 -3.93 3.61
C ALA A 290 16.11 -3.77 4.78
N GLY A 291 15.19 -4.71 4.97
CA GLY A 291 14.14 -4.63 5.99
C GLY A 291 14.64 -4.73 7.44
N ASP A 292 15.82 -5.30 7.67
CA ASP A 292 16.42 -5.45 9.00
C ASP A 292 17.15 -4.19 9.49
N THR A 293 17.67 -3.38 8.56
CA THR A 293 18.53 -2.22 8.86
C THR A 293 18.01 -0.89 8.32
N ASN A 294 16.99 -0.91 7.47
CA ASN A 294 16.47 0.25 6.72
C ASN A 294 17.52 1.00 5.88
N LYS A 295 18.64 0.35 5.57
CA LYS A 295 19.72 0.91 4.75
C LYS A 295 19.49 0.63 3.27
N ASP A 296 19.94 1.55 2.43
CA ASP A 296 19.90 1.44 0.98
C ASP A 296 20.68 0.21 0.52
N LEU A 297 20.08 -0.54 -0.41
CA LEU A 297 20.54 -1.86 -0.81
C LEU A 297 20.96 -1.85 -2.29
N ALA A 298 22.10 -2.47 -2.58
CA ALA A 298 22.66 -2.63 -3.92
C ALA A 298 22.58 -4.10 -4.36
N GLY A 299 22.52 -4.36 -5.67
CA GLY A 299 22.58 -5.71 -6.25
C GLY A 299 21.24 -6.32 -6.66
N ALA A 300 20.12 -5.64 -6.39
CA ALA A 300 18.80 -6.02 -6.90
C ALA A 300 18.60 -5.60 -8.36
N HIS A 301 17.91 -6.41 -9.16
CA HIS A 301 17.46 -6.05 -10.52
C HIS A 301 15.98 -5.67 -10.49
N LEU A 302 15.68 -4.40 -10.77
CA LEU A 302 14.33 -3.84 -10.73
C LEU A 302 13.80 -3.55 -12.14
N VAL A 303 12.52 -3.80 -12.34
CA VAL A 303 11.78 -3.58 -13.59
C VAL A 303 10.52 -2.78 -13.30
N LEU A 304 10.38 -1.61 -13.94
CA LEU A 304 9.20 -0.76 -13.84
C LEU A 304 8.40 -0.85 -15.14
N LYS A 305 7.12 -1.24 -15.04
CA LYS A 305 6.17 -1.30 -16.15
C LYS A 305 4.98 -0.37 -15.89
N LYS A 306 4.52 0.33 -16.93
CA LYS A 306 3.22 1.01 -16.95
C LYS A 306 2.14 0.02 -17.37
N ILE A 307 1.05 -0.06 -16.63
CA ILE A 307 -0.06 -0.99 -16.87
C ILE A 307 -1.22 -0.22 -17.51
N PHE A 308 -1.78 -0.76 -18.60
CA PHE A 308 -2.96 -0.21 -19.28
C PHE A 308 -4.23 -0.98 -18.91
N ASP A 309 -5.39 -0.43 -19.29
CA ASP A 309 -6.72 -0.98 -18.96
C ASP A 309 -6.95 -2.40 -19.51
N ASP A 310 -6.23 -2.78 -20.56
CA ASP A 310 -6.26 -4.13 -21.16
C ASP A 310 -5.38 -5.14 -20.42
N GLY A 311 -4.71 -4.72 -19.34
CA GLY A 311 -3.77 -5.54 -18.56
C GLY A 311 -2.38 -5.65 -19.17
N ASN A 312 -2.13 -5.07 -20.35
CA ASN A 312 -0.81 -5.09 -20.96
C ASN A 312 0.14 -4.11 -20.26
N GLY A 313 1.42 -4.51 -20.14
CA GLY A 313 2.47 -3.71 -19.52
C GLY A 313 3.46 -3.15 -20.54
N LEU A 314 3.74 -1.85 -20.50
CA LEU A 314 4.85 -1.20 -21.21
C LEU A 314 6.06 -1.07 -20.28
N LEU A 315 7.22 -1.60 -20.70
CA LEU A 315 8.47 -1.40 -19.99
C LEU A 315 8.87 0.08 -20.01
N ILE A 316 9.06 0.66 -18.83
CA ILE A 316 9.48 2.05 -18.64
C ILE A 316 10.98 2.11 -18.38
N LYS A 317 11.46 1.28 -17.45
CA LYS A 317 12.87 1.20 -17.09
C LYS A 317 13.17 -0.14 -16.44
N GLN A 318 14.40 -0.61 -16.60
CA GLN A 318 14.98 -1.68 -15.79
C GLN A 318 16.38 -1.27 -15.36
N TRP A 319 16.78 -1.58 -14.13
CA TRP A 319 18.09 -1.18 -13.59
C TRP A 319 18.54 -2.07 -12.44
N ASP A 320 19.86 -2.18 -12.28
CA ASP A 320 20.47 -2.74 -11.09
C ASP A 320 20.64 -1.65 -10.01
N THR A 321 20.27 -1.97 -8.78
CA THR A 321 20.39 -1.06 -7.65
C THR A 321 21.85 -0.92 -7.22
N ILE A 322 22.26 0.32 -6.93
CA ILE A 322 23.63 0.65 -6.50
C ILE A 322 23.69 1.18 -5.05
N GLY A 323 22.61 0.99 -4.28
CA GLY A 323 22.49 1.54 -2.93
C GLY A 323 22.23 3.05 -2.90
N GLN A 324 21.61 3.58 -3.95
CA GLN A 324 21.15 4.98 -4.03
C GLN A 324 19.76 5.05 -4.68
N PRO A 325 18.91 6.03 -4.32
CA PRO A 325 17.62 6.24 -4.97
C PRO A 325 17.76 6.63 -6.45
N VAL A 326 16.73 6.31 -7.24
CA VAL A 326 16.65 6.66 -8.67
C VAL A 326 15.39 7.48 -8.94
N ASP A 327 15.57 8.65 -9.54
CA ASP A 327 14.46 9.48 -10.02
C ASP A 327 14.02 9.02 -11.42
N ILE A 328 12.71 8.90 -11.64
CA ILE A 328 12.11 8.62 -12.94
C ILE A 328 10.91 9.54 -13.17
N ASP A 329 10.86 10.19 -14.33
CA ASP A 329 9.74 11.03 -14.75
C ASP A 329 8.63 10.18 -15.38
N LEU A 330 7.48 10.11 -14.70
CA LEU A 330 6.33 9.30 -15.09
C LEU A 330 5.14 10.15 -15.54
N ASP A 331 4.36 9.63 -16.48
CA ASP A 331 3.04 10.17 -16.76
C ASP A 331 2.03 9.67 -15.71
N ALA A 332 0.90 10.36 -15.53
CA ALA A 332 -0.20 9.81 -14.73
C ALA A 332 -0.66 8.44 -15.25
N GLY A 333 -1.02 7.53 -14.34
CA GLY A 333 -1.47 6.18 -14.65
C GLY A 333 -0.98 5.10 -13.68
N SER A 334 -1.31 3.84 -14.00
CA SER A 334 -0.98 2.67 -13.19
C SER A 334 0.39 2.09 -13.54
N TYR A 335 1.15 1.64 -12.54
CA TYR A 335 2.49 1.09 -12.67
C TYR A 335 2.68 -0.12 -11.76
N THR A 336 3.62 -0.99 -12.14
CA THR A 336 4.12 -2.08 -11.32
C THR A 336 5.64 -2.07 -11.31
N LEU A 337 6.23 -2.06 -10.11
CA LEU A 337 7.65 -2.28 -9.87
C LEU A 337 7.86 -3.73 -9.47
N THR A 338 8.72 -4.44 -10.19
CA THR A 338 9.03 -5.85 -9.95
C THR A 338 10.51 -6.01 -9.68
N GLU A 339 10.85 -6.80 -8.67
CA GLU A 339 12.21 -7.32 -8.50
C GLU A 339 12.32 -8.65 -9.23
N GLU A 340 13.21 -8.74 -10.22
CA GLU A 340 13.48 -9.98 -10.95
C GLU A 340 14.69 -10.73 -10.40
N LYS A 341 15.54 -10.04 -9.63
CA LYS A 341 16.69 -10.62 -8.94
C LYS A 341 16.92 -9.89 -7.62
N ALA A 342 16.89 -10.63 -6.52
CA ALA A 342 17.25 -10.11 -5.20
C ALA A 342 18.77 -9.93 -5.04
N PRO A 343 19.22 -9.02 -4.17
CA PRO A 343 20.61 -8.95 -3.71
C PRO A 343 21.07 -10.25 -3.03
N ASP A 344 22.37 -10.51 -3.04
CA ASP A 344 22.94 -11.67 -2.38
C ASP A 344 22.63 -11.67 -0.87
N GLY A 345 22.07 -12.76 -0.36
CA GLY A 345 21.68 -12.90 1.05
C GLY A 345 20.27 -12.38 1.37
N TYR A 346 19.46 -12.02 0.37
CA TYR A 346 18.09 -11.53 0.54
C TYR A 346 17.07 -12.35 -0.28
N MET A 347 15.82 -12.36 0.17
CA MET A 347 14.70 -12.97 -0.54
C MET A 347 14.11 -12.01 -1.57
N LEU A 348 13.54 -12.56 -2.65
CA LEU A 348 12.88 -11.78 -3.69
C LEU A 348 11.63 -11.07 -3.14
N ALA A 349 11.57 -9.74 -3.30
CA ALA A 349 10.42 -8.94 -2.90
C ALA A 349 9.20 -9.16 -3.80
N ALA A 350 8.01 -9.06 -3.22
CA ALA A 350 6.76 -9.07 -3.99
C ALA A 350 6.66 -7.83 -4.90
N PRO A 351 6.02 -7.91 -6.08
CA PRO A 351 5.81 -6.76 -6.95
C PRO A 351 4.94 -5.68 -6.29
N VAL A 352 5.36 -4.42 -6.40
CA VAL A 352 4.62 -3.27 -5.86
C VAL A 352 3.84 -2.60 -6.99
N SER A 353 2.52 -2.53 -6.86
CA SER A 353 1.67 -1.78 -7.79
C SER A 353 1.30 -0.42 -7.23
N PHE A 354 1.24 0.62 -8.06
CA PHE A 354 0.90 1.98 -7.64
C PHE A 354 0.26 2.78 -8.78
N TYR A 355 -0.45 3.85 -8.43
CA TYR A 355 -1.06 4.79 -9.36
C TYR A 355 -0.49 6.20 -9.14
N VAL A 356 -0.13 6.88 -10.23
CA VAL A 356 0.32 8.28 -10.21
C VAL A 356 -0.84 9.15 -10.70
N GLU A 357 -1.32 10.06 -9.85
CA GLU A 357 -2.38 11.01 -10.17
C GLU A 357 -1.88 12.20 -11.00
N GLU A 358 -2.80 12.96 -11.60
CA GLU A 358 -2.44 14.12 -12.46
C GLU A 358 -1.80 15.28 -11.68
N ASP A 359 -2.10 15.43 -10.38
CA ASP A 359 -1.46 16.39 -9.48
C ASP A 359 -0.11 15.88 -8.92
N GLY A 360 0.22 14.62 -9.23
CA GLY A 360 1.43 13.93 -8.81
C GLY A 360 1.36 13.29 -7.43
N GLN A 361 0.17 13.13 -6.85
CA GLN A 361 -0.04 12.23 -5.73
C GLN A 361 0.18 10.77 -6.16
N ILE A 362 0.72 9.95 -5.25
CA ILE A 362 0.91 8.51 -5.47
C ILE A 362 -0.09 7.75 -4.60
N ILE A 363 -0.85 6.84 -5.22
CA ILE A 363 -1.79 5.96 -4.55
C ILE A 363 -1.26 4.52 -4.60
N LEU A 364 -1.19 3.88 -3.44
CA LEU A 364 -0.94 2.45 -3.31
C LEU A 364 -2.28 1.69 -3.16
N PRO A 365 -2.44 0.50 -3.77
CA PRO A 365 -3.63 -0.32 -3.57
C PRO A 365 -3.75 -0.72 -2.09
N LYS A 366 -4.96 -0.61 -1.52
CA LYS A 366 -5.24 -0.95 -0.12
C LYS A 366 -4.93 -2.43 0.16
N GLY A 367 -4.03 -2.72 1.09
CA GLY A 367 -3.78 -4.10 1.56
C GLY A 367 -2.40 -4.39 2.16
N GLU A 368 -1.42 -3.51 2.00
CA GLU A 368 -0.08 -3.67 2.59
C GLU A 368 0.23 -2.50 3.53
N ASP A 369 0.88 -2.79 4.67
CA ASP A 369 1.29 -1.83 5.71
C ASP A 369 2.36 -0.86 5.16
N LEU A 370 1.95 0.05 4.29
CA LEU A 370 2.79 1.10 3.76
C LEU A 370 2.08 2.43 3.99
N GLU A 371 2.57 3.19 4.96
CA GLU A 371 2.24 4.60 5.09
C GLU A 371 2.52 5.28 3.74
N ALA A 372 1.49 5.86 3.13
CA ALA A 372 1.65 6.66 1.92
C ALA A 372 2.60 7.82 2.24
N GLN A 373 3.88 7.68 1.87
CA GLN A 373 4.80 8.80 1.98
C GLN A 373 4.38 9.82 0.94
N ASN A 374 3.88 10.95 1.42
CA ASN A 374 3.38 12.07 0.62
C ASN A 374 4.51 12.81 -0.13
N ASP A 375 5.68 12.19 -0.26
CA ASP A 375 6.95 12.72 -0.78
C ASP A 375 7.30 12.21 -2.19
N LYS A 376 6.41 11.44 -2.82
CA LYS A 376 6.59 10.83 -4.15
C LYS A 376 7.69 9.76 -4.20
N THR A 377 7.93 9.08 -3.08
CA THR A 377 8.89 7.96 -2.99
C THR A 377 8.18 6.60 -2.99
N ILE A 378 8.67 5.67 -3.83
CA ILE A 378 8.33 4.25 -3.79
C ILE A 378 9.51 3.48 -3.20
N THR A 379 9.30 2.81 -2.07
CA THR A 379 10.32 2.00 -1.40
C THR A 379 10.00 0.51 -1.52
N MET A 380 10.96 -0.26 -2.02
CA MET A 380 10.90 -1.72 -2.09
C MET A 380 11.87 -2.34 -1.08
N VAL A 381 11.33 -3.15 -0.18
CA VAL A 381 12.03 -3.73 0.97
C VAL A 381 12.37 -5.19 0.70
N ASP A 382 13.63 -5.59 0.93
CA ASP A 382 13.97 -7.01 0.95
C ASP A 382 14.14 -7.52 2.37
N GLU A 383 13.63 -8.72 2.59
CA GLU A 383 13.90 -9.48 3.79
C GLU A 383 15.18 -10.29 3.63
N LYS A 384 16.08 -10.16 4.60
CA LYS A 384 17.33 -10.94 4.63
C LYS A 384 17.00 -12.43 4.77
N ILE A 385 17.70 -13.28 4.02
CA ILE A 385 17.63 -14.73 4.18
C ILE A 385 18.07 -15.06 5.60
N LYS A 386 17.16 -15.59 6.42
CA LYS A 386 17.51 -16.09 7.76
C LYS A 386 18.42 -17.30 7.59
N GLU A 387 19.63 -17.24 8.14
CA GLU A 387 20.51 -18.41 8.15
C GLU A 387 19.83 -19.54 8.91
N LYS A 388 19.80 -20.74 8.31
CA LYS A 388 19.30 -21.93 8.97
C LYS A 388 20.19 -22.24 10.19
N PRO A 389 19.61 -22.48 11.38
CA PRO A 389 20.40 -22.90 12.53
C PRO A 389 20.98 -24.31 12.29
N THR A 390 22.14 -24.62 12.86
CA THR A 390 22.60 -26.02 13.00
C THR A 390 21.80 -26.70 14.12
N LYS A 391 21.40 -27.96 13.94
CA LYS A 391 20.70 -28.72 14.98
C LYS A 391 21.59 -28.87 16.23
N PRO A 392 21.19 -28.33 17.40
CA PRO A 392 22.01 -28.45 18.60
C PRO A 392 21.90 -29.87 19.21
N SER A 393 22.93 -30.30 19.94
CA SER A 393 22.93 -31.58 20.67
C SER A 393 22.48 -31.31 22.11
N GLY A 394 21.16 -31.30 22.31
CA GLY A 394 20.57 -31.03 23.63
C GLY A 394 20.70 -32.20 24.60
N LYS A 395 20.58 -31.90 25.90
CA LYS A 395 20.55 -32.89 26.99
C LYS A 395 19.49 -32.52 28.02
N LEU A 396 18.94 -33.53 28.69
CA LEU A 396 18.09 -33.38 29.87
C LEU A 396 18.78 -34.07 31.04
N ALA A 397 18.68 -33.47 32.22
CA ALA A 397 19.01 -34.10 33.50
C ALA A 397 17.85 -33.84 34.45
N THR A 398 17.37 -34.85 35.16
CA THR A 398 16.17 -34.69 35.98
C THR A 398 16.35 -35.10 37.43
N THR A 399 15.39 -34.72 38.25
CA THR A 399 15.40 -34.98 39.69
C THR A 399 13.98 -35.12 40.19
N VAL A 400 13.65 -36.31 40.68
CA VAL A 400 12.34 -36.62 41.26
C VAL A 400 12.26 -36.19 42.72
N GLU A 401 11.09 -35.72 43.11
CA GLU A 401 10.73 -35.25 44.44
C GLU A 401 9.35 -35.77 44.85
N VAL A 402 9.24 -36.28 46.09
CA VAL A 402 7.97 -36.68 46.71
C VAL A 402 7.96 -36.19 48.16
N ASP A 403 6.89 -35.52 48.58
CA ASP A 403 6.74 -34.97 49.94
C ASP A 403 7.95 -34.12 50.42
N GLY A 404 8.58 -33.36 49.52
CA GLY A 404 9.75 -32.53 49.84
C GLY A 404 11.08 -33.28 49.94
N THR A 405 11.07 -34.61 49.80
CA THR A 405 12.28 -35.43 49.70
C THR A 405 12.70 -35.53 48.24
N LYS A 406 13.98 -35.39 47.93
CA LYS A 406 14.52 -35.44 46.56
C LYS A 406 15.43 -36.64 46.38
N ALA A 407 15.43 -37.22 45.19
CA ALA A 407 16.52 -38.07 44.74
C ALA A 407 17.75 -37.22 44.36
N ASP A 408 18.88 -37.88 44.13
CA ASP A 408 20.07 -37.27 43.56
C ASP A 408 20.86 -38.27 42.71
N ALA A 409 21.94 -37.82 42.10
CA ALA A 409 22.77 -38.64 41.21
C ALA A 409 23.39 -39.88 41.88
N GLN A 410 23.51 -39.91 43.21
CA GLN A 410 24.09 -41.03 43.96
C GLN A 410 23.06 -41.92 44.65
N LYS A 411 21.90 -41.37 45.01
CA LYS A 411 20.88 -42.06 45.80
C LYS A 411 19.46 -41.84 45.25
N GLU A 412 18.74 -42.96 45.11
CA GLU A 412 17.31 -43.00 44.80
C GLU A 412 16.49 -42.42 45.96
N LEU A 413 15.30 -41.87 45.68
CA LEU A 413 14.38 -41.42 46.70
C LEU A 413 13.74 -42.64 47.39
N GLU A 414 13.90 -42.77 48.71
CA GLU A 414 13.25 -43.82 49.50
C GLU A 414 11.99 -43.28 50.19
N LEU A 415 10.82 -43.77 49.76
CA LEU A 415 9.52 -43.40 50.33
C LEU A 415 9.00 -44.52 51.24
N SER A 416 8.87 -44.26 52.54
CA SER A 416 8.32 -45.22 53.50
C SER A 416 6.81 -45.03 53.70
N VAL A 417 6.02 -46.10 53.54
CA VAL A 417 4.55 -46.08 53.61
C VAL A 417 4.01 -47.11 54.60
N ALA A 418 2.91 -46.77 55.30
CA ALA A 418 2.27 -47.66 56.28
C ALA A 418 1.31 -48.68 55.63
N THR A 419 0.78 -48.36 54.45
CA THR A 419 -0.20 -49.15 53.69
C THR A 419 0.40 -49.74 52.42
N ASP A 420 -0.25 -50.73 51.81
CA ASP A 420 0.23 -51.36 50.56
C ASP A 420 0.18 -50.42 49.35
N LYS A 421 -0.66 -49.39 49.41
CA LYS A 421 -0.77 -48.32 48.41
C LYS A 421 -0.91 -46.98 49.10
N VAL A 422 -0.33 -45.95 48.51
CA VAL A 422 -0.51 -44.54 48.90
C VAL A 422 -0.74 -43.69 47.67
N THR A 423 -1.49 -42.61 47.82
CA THR A 423 -1.65 -41.59 46.78
C THR A 423 -0.73 -40.41 47.10
N LYS A 424 0.12 -40.02 46.15
CA LYS A 424 1.09 -38.94 46.31
C LYS A 424 1.19 -38.08 45.07
N THR A 425 1.73 -36.88 45.22
CA THR A 425 2.19 -36.09 44.08
C THR A 425 3.66 -36.39 43.87
N VAL A 426 4.02 -36.79 42.65
CA VAL A 426 5.42 -36.93 42.23
C VAL A 426 5.78 -35.70 41.41
N LYS A 427 6.77 -34.95 41.86
CA LYS A 427 7.29 -33.79 41.13
C LYS A 427 8.60 -34.19 40.47
N ASP A 428 8.76 -33.87 39.20
CA ASP A 428 10.03 -34.02 38.50
C ASP A 428 10.54 -32.65 38.06
N THR A 429 11.82 -32.40 38.32
CA THR A 429 12.51 -31.18 37.88
C THR A 429 13.45 -31.52 36.75
N VAL A 430 13.29 -30.87 35.60
CA VAL A 430 14.08 -31.09 34.39
C VAL A 430 15.00 -29.90 34.15
N VAL A 431 16.30 -30.14 34.23
CA VAL A 431 17.34 -29.22 33.76
C VAL A 431 17.65 -29.56 32.31
N TYR A 432 17.53 -28.59 31.42
CA TYR A 432 17.81 -28.76 29.99
C TYR A 432 19.04 -27.95 29.58
N GLU A 433 19.82 -28.51 28.66
CA GLU A 433 21.01 -27.90 28.09
C GLU A 433 20.99 -27.97 26.57
N ASN A 434 21.54 -26.95 25.90
CA ASN A 434 21.68 -26.87 24.44
C ASN A 434 20.36 -27.13 23.68
N LEU A 435 19.24 -26.64 24.19
CA LEU A 435 18.03 -26.50 23.38
C LEU A 435 18.17 -25.32 22.42
N LEU A 436 17.44 -25.33 21.30
CA LEU A 436 17.39 -24.17 20.40
C LEU A 436 16.76 -22.99 21.15
N ALA A 437 17.56 -21.97 21.40
CA ALA A 437 17.19 -20.80 22.20
C ALA A 437 15.97 -20.07 21.63
N GLY A 438 15.09 -19.62 22.52
CA GLY A 438 13.86 -18.89 22.16
C GLY A 438 12.73 -19.76 21.61
N GLU A 439 12.97 -21.06 21.42
CA GLU A 439 12.01 -21.95 20.80
C GLU A 439 11.11 -22.66 21.82
N THR A 440 9.84 -22.87 21.46
CA THR A 440 8.85 -23.52 22.32
C THR A 440 8.99 -25.04 22.25
N TYR A 441 9.12 -25.68 23.40
CA TYR A 441 9.17 -27.14 23.57
C TYR A 441 7.95 -27.64 24.34
N LYS A 442 7.46 -28.79 23.92
CA LYS A 442 6.55 -29.65 24.67
C LYS A 442 7.38 -30.62 25.49
N LEU A 443 7.27 -30.53 26.81
CA LEU A 443 7.86 -31.49 27.74
C LEU A 443 6.80 -32.53 28.11
N THR A 444 7.09 -33.78 27.83
CA THR A 444 6.28 -34.94 28.23
C THR A 444 7.06 -35.74 29.27
N GLY A 445 6.50 -35.89 30.47
CA GLY A 445 7.01 -36.79 31.50
C GLY A 445 6.11 -38.01 31.62
N GLN A 446 6.71 -39.19 31.76
CA GLN A 446 6.03 -40.48 31.90
C GLN A 446 6.53 -41.14 33.18
N LEU A 447 5.68 -41.30 34.18
CA LEU A 447 5.99 -42.04 35.40
C LEU A 447 5.86 -43.55 35.11
N MET A 448 6.98 -44.25 35.15
CA MET A 448 7.09 -45.66 34.82
C MET A 448 7.21 -46.50 36.10
N LYS A 449 6.39 -47.53 36.23
CA LYS A 449 6.57 -48.62 37.19
C LYS A 449 7.58 -49.62 36.64
N ILE A 450 8.64 -49.84 37.39
CA ILE A 450 9.73 -50.74 37.02
C ILE A 450 9.61 -52.04 37.81
N THR A 451 9.48 -53.15 37.11
CA THR A 451 9.64 -54.50 37.67
C THR A 451 10.80 -55.22 36.97
N ALA A 452 11.17 -56.41 37.46
CA ALA A 452 12.26 -57.19 36.87
C ALA A 452 12.05 -57.49 35.37
N ASP A 453 10.79 -57.60 34.93
CA ASP A 453 10.42 -58.10 33.61
C ASP A 453 9.79 -57.05 32.69
N LYS A 454 9.37 -55.89 33.22
CA LYS A 454 8.63 -54.87 32.44
C LYS A 454 8.75 -53.45 33.00
N GLU A 455 8.57 -52.50 32.10
CA GLU A 455 8.38 -51.08 32.37
C GLU A 455 6.94 -50.72 31.97
N GLU A 456 6.13 -50.29 32.95
CA GLU A 456 4.71 -50.02 32.75
C GLU A 456 4.42 -48.54 33.05
N GLU A 457 3.88 -47.81 32.08
CA GLU A 457 3.48 -46.41 32.29
C GLU A 457 2.30 -46.34 33.27
N VAL A 458 2.45 -45.51 34.30
CA VAL A 458 1.46 -45.32 35.37
C VAL A 458 0.75 -43.97 35.23
N ALA A 459 1.48 -42.95 34.80
CA ALA A 459 0.94 -41.63 34.55
C ALA A 459 1.78 -40.91 33.50
N THR A 460 1.13 -40.05 32.72
CA THR A 460 1.80 -39.14 31.78
C THR A 460 1.32 -37.72 32.02
N LYS A 461 2.25 -36.76 32.01
CA LYS A 461 1.97 -35.34 32.13
C LYS A 461 2.72 -34.57 31.07
N GLU A 462 2.09 -33.52 30.56
CA GLU A 462 2.66 -32.65 29.54
C GLU A 462 2.60 -31.19 29.98
N THR A 463 3.61 -30.42 29.62
CA THR A 463 3.64 -28.97 29.74
C THR A 463 4.41 -28.37 28.58
N THR A 464 4.32 -27.06 28.37
CA THR A 464 5.15 -26.35 27.40
C THR A 464 6.02 -25.30 28.08
N PHE A 465 7.20 -25.06 27.51
CA PHE A 465 8.11 -24.02 27.96
C PHE A 465 8.88 -23.43 26.77
N VAL A 466 9.36 -22.21 26.91
CA VAL A 466 10.25 -21.58 25.93
C VAL A 466 11.68 -21.75 26.43
N ALA A 467 12.56 -22.28 25.58
CA ALA A 467 13.97 -22.40 25.92
C ALA A 467 14.59 -20.99 26.09
N ASP A 468 15.37 -20.79 27.14
CA ASP A 468 16.04 -19.52 27.42
C ASP A 468 16.90 -19.04 26.23
N ALA A 469 17.26 -17.75 26.20
CA ALA A 469 18.18 -17.17 25.21
C ALA A 469 19.54 -17.90 25.14
N SER A 470 19.98 -18.57 26.21
CA SER A 470 21.18 -19.40 26.21
C SER A 470 20.96 -20.85 25.75
N GLY A 471 19.70 -21.28 25.57
CA GLY A 471 19.35 -22.68 25.33
C GLY A 471 19.42 -23.59 26.57
N ASN A 472 19.69 -23.04 27.76
CA ASN A 472 19.84 -23.79 29.01
C ASN A 472 18.86 -23.27 30.06
N GLY A 473 18.32 -24.15 30.90
CA GLY A 473 17.40 -23.72 31.94
C GLY A 473 16.79 -24.87 32.72
N THR A 474 15.72 -24.56 33.44
CA THR A 474 15.03 -25.53 34.30
C THR A 474 13.53 -25.38 34.16
N THR A 475 12.83 -26.50 34.18
CA THR A 475 11.36 -26.60 34.21
C THR A 475 10.96 -27.77 35.09
N SER A 476 9.68 -27.97 35.34
CA SER A 476 9.19 -29.06 36.20
C SER A 476 7.82 -29.57 35.79
N LEU A 477 7.57 -30.84 36.10
CA LEU A 477 6.31 -31.54 35.93
C LEU A 477 5.79 -32.04 37.28
N GLU A 478 4.48 -32.06 37.45
CA GLU A 478 3.84 -32.61 38.64
C GLU A 478 2.78 -33.64 38.22
N PHE A 479 2.98 -34.88 38.68
CA PHE A 479 2.05 -35.98 38.56
C PHE A 479 1.20 -36.03 39.83
N GLU A 480 0.07 -35.34 39.80
CA GLU A 480 -0.87 -35.28 40.90
C GLU A 480 -1.59 -36.62 41.10
N ASP A 481 -1.89 -36.95 42.36
CA ASP A 481 -2.71 -38.10 42.76
C ASP A 481 -2.29 -39.47 42.19
N VAL A 482 -0.99 -39.70 42.02
CA VAL A 482 -0.48 -41.00 41.56
C VAL A 482 -0.51 -42.05 42.67
N SER A 483 -0.95 -43.26 42.32
CA SER A 483 -1.00 -44.40 43.25
C SER A 483 0.34 -45.16 43.24
N LEU A 484 1.07 -45.07 44.35
CA LEU A 484 2.35 -45.71 44.57
C LEU A 484 2.18 -46.96 45.45
N GLU A 485 2.71 -48.09 44.99
CA GLU A 485 2.62 -49.40 45.65
C GLU A 485 3.86 -49.68 46.50
N ALA A 486 3.66 -50.18 47.72
CA ALA A 486 4.75 -50.60 48.57
C ALA A 486 5.52 -51.78 47.95
N GLY A 487 6.86 -51.72 47.99
CA GLY A 487 7.76 -52.71 47.38
C GLY A 487 8.03 -52.49 45.89
N VAL A 488 7.60 -51.37 45.31
CA VAL A 488 7.74 -51.07 43.88
C VAL A 488 8.72 -49.92 43.64
N LYS A 489 9.49 -50.03 42.54
CA LYS A 489 10.36 -48.97 42.01
C LYS A 489 9.63 -48.22 40.89
N TYR A 490 9.71 -46.90 40.91
CA TYR A 490 9.17 -46.02 39.88
C TYR A 490 10.27 -45.11 39.33
N VAL A 491 10.24 -44.82 38.03
CA VAL A 491 11.20 -43.93 37.35
C VAL A 491 10.44 -42.97 36.46
N VAL A 492 10.83 -41.70 36.43
CA VAL A 492 10.24 -40.71 35.53
C VAL A 492 11.07 -40.61 34.25
N TYR A 493 10.42 -40.69 33.09
CA TYR A 493 11.02 -40.54 31.76
C TYR A 493 10.57 -39.25 31.12
N GLU A 494 11.51 -38.52 30.51
CA GLU A 494 11.23 -37.20 29.95
C GLU A 494 11.56 -37.11 28.47
N THR A 495 10.77 -36.31 27.77
CA THR A 495 11.00 -35.97 26.37
C THR A 495 10.63 -34.51 26.15
N ALA A 496 11.59 -33.71 25.69
CA ALA A 496 11.37 -32.36 25.22
C ALA A 496 11.40 -32.33 23.68
N GLU A 497 10.30 -31.93 23.05
CA GLU A 497 10.18 -31.84 21.59
C GLU A 497 9.72 -30.43 21.17
N SER A 498 10.39 -29.82 20.18
CA SER A 498 9.97 -28.52 19.65
C SER A 498 8.55 -28.60 19.07
N GLU A 499 7.73 -27.60 19.35
CA GLU A 499 6.32 -27.60 18.93
C GLU A 499 6.19 -27.58 17.39
N LYS A 500 7.07 -26.83 16.73
CA LYS A 500 7.16 -26.70 15.27
C LYS A 500 8.37 -27.45 14.72
N GLU A 501 8.27 -27.84 13.45
CA GLU A 501 9.45 -28.24 12.67
C GLU A 501 10.36 -27.03 12.44
N ILE A 502 11.66 -27.24 12.61
CA ILE A 502 12.70 -26.25 12.41
C ILE A 502 13.50 -26.67 11.16
N ASP A 503 13.75 -25.71 10.27
CA ASP A 503 14.55 -25.95 9.06
C ASP A 503 16.04 -25.79 9.41
N PHE A 504 16.63 -26.85 9.95
CA PHE A 504 18.06 -26.88 10.26
C PHE A 504 18.91 -26.97 9.00
N LYS A 505 20.22 -26.69 9.10
CA LYS A 505 21.17 -26.91 7.99
C LYS A 505 21.15 -28.36 7.51
N GLU A 506 20.90 -29.29 8.42
CA GLU A 506 20.84 -30.73 8.21
C GLU A 506 19.52 -31.23 7.61
N GLY A 507 18.46 -30.41 7.66
CA GLY A 507 17.12 -30.76 7.19
C GLY A 507 16.01 -30.21 8.07
N LYS A 508 14.77 -30.28 7.57
CA LYS A 508 13.60 -29.82 8.30
C LYS A 508 13.04 -30.95 9.18
N GLU A 509 13.11 -30.77 10.49
CA GLU A 509 12.62 -31.73 11.48
C GLU A 509 12.31 -31.04 12.82
N LYS A 510 11.67 -31.75 13.74
CA LYS A 510 11.52 -31.25 15.13
C LYS A 510 12.80 -31.49 15.92
N HIS A 511 13.15 -30.57 16.81
CA HIS A 511 14.22 -30.79 17.77
C HIS A 511 13.69 -31.60 18.95
N LYS A 512 14.13 -32.85 19.09
CA LYS A 512 13.71 -33.78 20.14
C LYS A 512 14.90 -34.21 20.98
N VAL A 513 14.75 -34.12 22.30
CA VAL A 513 15.72 -34.57 23.32
C VAL A 513 14.97 -35.39 24.36
N GLU A 514 15.55 -36.50 24.79
CA GLU A 514 14.92 -37.41 25.75
C GLU A 514 15.92 -37.88 26.80
N HIS A 515 15.40 -38.21 27.99
CA HIS A 515 16.14 -38.90 29.03
C HIS A 515 15.23 -39.99 29.59
N LYS A 516 15.58 -41.24 29.28
CA LYS A 516 14.78 -42.43 29.58
C LYS A 516 15.67 -43.53 30.10
N ASP A 517 16.15 -43.36 31.33
CA ASP A 517 17.09 -44.27 31.97
C ASP A 517 16.49 -44.85 33.27
N LYS A 518 16.06 -46.12 33.21
CA LYS A 518 15.48 -46.83 34.37
C LYS A 518 16.43 -47.01 35.55
N ASP A 519 17.73 -46.86 35.30
CA ASP A 519 18.78 -47.03 36.29
C ASP A 519 19.28 -45.68 36.83
N ASP A 520 18.75 -44.56 36.34
CA ASP A 520 19.06 -43.23 36.85
C ASP A 520 18.43 -43.01 38.22
N LYS A 521 19.31 -42.92 39.21
CA LYS A 521 18.93 -42.75 40.60
C LYS A 521 18.22 -41.43 40.86
N ALA A 522 18.58 -40.36 40.14
CA ALA A 522 17.99 -39.05 40.31
C ALA A 522 16.52 -39.01 39.85
N GLN A 523 16.10 -39.98 39.03
CA GLN A 523 14.72 -40.09 38.52
C GLN A 523 13.91 -41.16 39.24
N THR A 524 14.52 -41.86 40.22
CA THR A 524 13.97 -43.07 40.82
C THR A 524 13.33 -42.82 42.18
N VAL A 525 12.12 -43.37 42.37
CA VAL A 525 11.42 -43.50 43.66
C VAL A 525 11.28 -44.98 44.02
N VAL A 526 11.80 -45.38 45.18
CA VAL A 526 11.62 -46.72 45.77
C VAL A 526 10.67 -46.64 46.96
N VAL A 527 9.58 -47.39 46.91
CA VAL A 527 8.56 -47.37 47.97
C VAL A 527 8.73 -48.57 48.89
N SER A 528 8.87 -48.34 50.19
CA SER A 528 9.08 -49.40 51.20
C SER A 528 7.96 -49.42 52.24
N LYS A 529 7.57 -50.62 52.71
CA LYS A 529 6.54 -50.80 53.75
C LYS A 529 7.16 -50.70 55.15
N ILE A 530 6.58 -49.88 56.02
CA ILE A 530 7.00 -49.77 57.44
C ILE A 530 6.60 -51.06 58.19
N LYS A 531 7.54 -51.69 58.88
CA LYS A 531 7.29 -52.85 59.77
C LYS A 531 6.94 -52.35 61.19
N PRO A 532 5.87 -52.83 61.86
CA PRO A 532 5.56 -52.42 63.24
C PRO A 532 6.57 -52.99 64.26
N GLU A 533 6.96 -52.18 65.25
CA GLU A 533 7.85 -52.55 66.36
C GLU A 533 7.07 -53.26 67.50
N PRO A 534 7.59 -54.33 68.14
CA PRO A 534 6.89 -55.02 69.23
C PRO A 534 6.80 -54.19 70.53
N GLY A 535 5.69 -54.29 71.25
CA GLY A 535 5.38 -53.53 72.48
C GLY A 535 5.98 -54.10 73.78
N ALA A 536 5.88 -53.35 74.88
CA ALA A 536 6.35 -53.78 76.20
C ALA A 536 5.40 -54.79 76.88
N GLN A 537 5.96 -55.82 77.50
CA GLN A 537 5.28 -56.95 78.15
C GLN A 537 5.35 -56.86 79.68
N GLU A 538 4.35 -57.39 80.37
CA GLU A 538 4.26 -57.35 81.84
C GLU A 538 5.11 -58.44 82.50
N VAL A 539 5.96 -58.04 83.45
CA VAL A 539 6.94 -58.88 84.15
C VAL A 539 6.80 -58.68 85.66
N HIS A 540 6.83 -59.78 86.41
CA HIS A 540 6.72 -59.76 87.87
C HIS A 540 8.06 -60.05 88.55
N PHE A 541 8.32 -59.39 89.68
CA PHE A 541 9.56 -59.51 90.45
C PHE A 541 9.24 -59.79 91.91
N SER A 542 9.75 -60.91 92.44
CA SER A 542 9.64 -61.28 93.86
C SER A 542 10.99 -61.28 94.52
N LYS A 543 11.04 -60.81 95.76
CA LYS A 543 12.24 -60.85 96.60
C LYS A 543 11.91 -61.62 97.86
N VAL A 544 12.49 -62.80 98.01
CA VAL A 544 12.10 -63.75 99.06
C VAL A 544 13.26 -64.19 99.94
N ASN A 545 12.97 -64.68 101.15
CA ASN A 545 13.95 -65.40 101.99
C ASN A 545 14.11 -66.87 101.52
N VAL A 546 15.04 -67.62 102.13
CA VAL A 546 15.24 -69.06 101.85
C VAL A 546 13.97 -69.91 102.04
N GLY A 547 13.03 -69.46 102.88
CA GLY A 547 11.72 -70.09 103.09
C GLY A 547 10.67 -69.74 102.03
N GLY A 548 10.97 -68.85 101.08
CA GLY A 548 10.07 -68.42 100.02
C GLY A 548 9.10 -67.29 100.40
N GLU A 549 9.26 -66.67 101.57
CA GLU A 549 8.42 -65.55 102.00
C GLU A 549 8.96 -64.23 101.46
N GLU A 550 8.07 -63.36 100.93
CA GLU A 550 8.43 -62.04 100.39
C GLU A 550 8.96 -61.11 101.50
N ILE A 551 10.15 -60.54 101.31
CA ILE A 551 10.87 -59.74 102.30
C ILE A 551 10.88 -58.26 101.93
N ALA A 552 10.77 -57.39 102.96
CA ALA A 552 10.82 -55.94 102.80
C ALA A 552 12.24 -55.39 102.92
N GLY A 553 12.48 -54.26 102.26
CA GLY A 553 13.64 -53.40 102.51
C GLY A 553 14.83 -53.59 101.58
N ALA A 554 14.72 -54.39 100.53
CA ALA A 554 15.71 -54.46 99.46
C ALA A 554 15.48 -53.33 98.45
N GLU A 555 16.47 -52.48 98.17
CA GLU A 555 16.39 -51.50 97.07
C GLU A 555 16.83 -52.16 95.78
N ILE A 556 15.91 -52.28 94.82
CA ILE A 556 16.07 -53.05 93.58
C ILE A 556 16.08 -52.10 92.40
N HIS A 557 17.07 -52.25 91.52
CA HIS A 557 17.18 -51.60 90.23
C HIS A 557 17.12 -52.63 89.11
N ILE A 558 16.24 -52.42 88.13
CA ILE A 558 16.30 -53.13 86.85
C ILE A 558 17.06 -52.25 85.88
N LYS A 559 18.14 -52.77 85.30
CA LYS A 559 18.97 -52.06 84.33
C LYS A 559 18.90 -52.70 82.95
N GLN A 560 19.02 -51.90 81.90
CA GLN A 560 19.28 -52.35 80.53
C GLN A 560 20.61 -51.74 80.08
N GLY A 561 21.66 -52.56 79.98
CA GLY A 561 23.03 -52.06 79.99
C GLY A 561 23.33 -51.31 81.30
N ASP A 562 23.91 -50.12 81.20
CA ASP A 562 24.22 -49.26 82.37
C ASP A 562 23.03 -48.40 82.85
N THR A 563 21.90 -48.42 82.14
CA THR A 563 20.76 -47.54 82.41
C THR A 563 19.75 -48.20 83.34
N VAL A 564 19.42 -47.58 84.47
CA VAL A 564 18.32 -48.01 85.35
C VAL A 564 16.98 -47.69 84.68
N VAL A 565 16.22 -48.73 84.34
CA VAL A 565 14.90 -48.62 83.68
C VAL A 565 13.73 -48.74 84.67
N ALA A 566 13.97 -49.25 85.87
CA ALA A 566 13.04 -49.21 87.00
C ALA A 566 13.78 -49.32 88.35
N SER A 567 13.23 -48.71 89.39
CA SER A 567 13.76 -48.78 90.76
C SER A 567 12.60 -48.85 91.75
N TRP A 568 12.69 -49.73 92.74
CA TRP A 568 11.74 -49.81 93.85
C TRP A 568 12.38 -50.42 95.10
N VAL A 569 11.72 -50.26 96.25
CA VAL A 569 12.06 -50.96 97.50
C VAL A 569 11.09 -52.12 97.69
N SER A 570 11.59 -53.33 97.99
CA SER A 570 10.76 -54.50 98.21
C SER A 570 9.88 -54.35 99.44
N GLU A 571 8.67 -54.92 99.39
CA GLU A 571 7.69 -54.87 100.48
C GLU A 571 7.34 -56.30 100.92
N ALA A 572 7.18 -56.50 102.23
CA ALA A 572 6.82 -57.81 102.77
C ALA A 572 5.45 -58.24 102.25
N GLY A 573 5.37 -59.49 101.79
CA GLY A 573 4.15 -60.08 101.23
C GLY A 573 3.73 -59.58 99.84
N LYS A 574 4.55 -58.82 99.09
CA LYS A 574 4.16 -58.26 97.79
C LYS A 574 5.18 -58.53 96.66
N THR A 575 4.67 -59.08 95.56
CA THR A 575 5.36 -59.14 94.26
C THR A 575 5.24 -57.79 93.54
N HIS A 576 6.32 -57.31 92.93
CA HIS A 576 6.35 -56.09 92.13
C HIS A 576 6.07 -56.38 90.64
N THR A 577 5.44 -55.45 89.91
CA THR A 577 5.09 -55.64 88.49
C THR A 577 5.61 -54.47 87.65
N LEU A 578 6.23 -54.77 86.51
CA LEU A 578 6.83 -53.80 85.59
C LEU A 578 6.52 -54.16 84.13
N LYS A 579 6.38 -53.18 83.23
CA LYS A 579 6.32 -53.43 81.78
C LYS A 579 7.69 -53.23 81.13
N LEU A 580 8.23 -54.29 80.53
CA LEU A 580 9.54 -54.30 79.86
C LEU A 580 9.39 -54.65 78.38
N LYS A 581 10.08 -53.92 77.49
CA LYS A 581 10.24 -54.33 76.09
C LYS A 581 11.05 -55.63 76.00
N PRO A 582 10.92 -56.42 74.93
CA PRO A 582 11.82 -57.55 74.71
C PRO A 582 13.28 -57.10 74.73
N GLY A 583 14.14 -57.81 75.46
CA GLY A 583 15.53 -57.43 75.65
C GLY A 583 16.21 -58.06 76.86
N HIS A 584 17.50 -57.77 77.03
CA HIS A 584 18.32 -58.21 78.16
C HIS A 584 18.37 -57.15 79.25
N TYR A 585 18.24 -57.61 80.50
CA TYR A 585 18.15 -56.78 81.69
C TYR A 585 19.01 -57.35 82.82
N ILE A 586 19.29 -56.49 83.80
CA ILE A 586 20.06 -56.80 85.00
C ILE A 586 19.20 -56.44 86.20
N PHE A 587 18.94 -57.40 87.07
CA PHE A 587 18.43 -57.17 88.41
C PHE A 587 19.62 -56.85 89.31
N HIS A 588 19.66 -55.63 89.84
CA HIS A 588 20.72 -55.13 90.69
C HIS A 588 20.13 -54.73 92.03
N GLU A 589 20.55 -55.37 93.10
CA GLU A 589 20.20 -54.96 94.46
C GLU A 589 21.17 -53.86 94.91
N ALA A 590 20.67 -52.63 94.98
CA ALA A 590 21.45 -51.47 95.40
C ALA A 590 21.67 -51.46 96.92
N VAL A 591 20.67 -51.94 97.68
CA VAL A 591 20.71 -52.02 99.14
C VAL A 591 20.09 -53.33 99.59
N ALA A 592 20.86 -54.16 100.30
CA ALA A 592 20.39 -55.40 100.87
C ALA A 592 19.45 -55.17 102.07
N PRO A 593 18.42 -56.00 102.27
CA PRO A 593 17.53 -55.89 103.41
C PRO A 593 18.26 -56.24 104.72
N GLY A 594 17.90 -55.57 105.82
CA GLY A 594 18.56 -55.75 107.11
C GLY A 594 18.52 -57.21 107.60
N GLY A 595 19.69 -57.80 107.86
CA GLY A 595 19.83 -59.20 108.30
C GLY A 595 20.14 -60.21 107.19
N TYR A 596 20.21 -59.77 105.94
CA TYR A 596 20.52 -60.61 104.78
C TYR A 596 21.84 -60.20 104.09
N LEU A 597 22.42 -61.14 103.34
CA LEU A 597 23.58 -60.89 102.48
C LEU A 597 23.12 -60.22 101.19
N ALA A 598 23.90 -59.28 100.68
CA ALA A 598 23.59 -58.61 99.41
C ALA A 598 23.64 -59.58 98.23
N VAL A 599 22.65 -59.46 97.34
CA VAL A 599 22.60 -60.17 96.05
C VAL A 599 23.41 -59.41 95.02
N THR A 600 24.38 -60.08 94.40
CA THR A 600 25.08 -59.52 93.23
C THR A 600 24.20 -59.60 91.98
N ASP A 601 24.51 -58.78 90.97
CA ASP A 601 23.72 -58.61 89.75
C ASP A 601 23.27 -59.93 89.10
N ILE A 602 21.96 -60.07 88.86
CA ILE A 602 21.37 -61.22 88.15
C ILE A 602 20.95 -60.76 86.76
N HIS A 603 21.41 -61.46 85.73
CA HIS A 603 21.07 -61.16 84.34
C HIS A 603 19.85 -61.98 83.91
N PHE A 604 18.89 -61.35 83.24
CA PHE A 604 17.73 -62.00 82.68
C PHE A 604 17.32 -61.39 81.34
N SER A 605 16.55 -62.11 80.54
CA SER A 605 15.96 -61.62 79.30
C SER A 605 14.45 -61.74 79.30
N VAL A 606 13.79 -60.82 78.61
CA VAL A 606 12.34 -60.84 78.32
C VAL A 606 12.18 -61.00 76.80
N ASP A 607 11.36 -61.94 76.35
CA ASP A 607 11.10 -62.13 74.92
C ASP A 607 9.87 -61.36 74.41
N GLU A 608 9.52 -61.52 73.13
CA GLU A 608 8.36 -60.87 72.50
C GLU A 608 7.01 -61.26 73.13
N THR A 609 6.96 -62.38 73.87
CA THR A 609 5.75 -62.89 74.55
C THR A 609 5.69 -62.51 76.04
N GLY A 610 6.77 -61.95 76.59
CA GLY A 610 6.89 -61.60 78.01
C GLY A 610 7.50 -62.71 78.88
N GLN A 611 7.99 -63.80 78.28
CA GLN A 611 8.65 -64.88 79.00
C GLN A 611 10.00 -64.41 79.54
N VAL A 612 10.24 -64.66 80.83
CA VAL A 612 11.49 -64.32 81.52
C VAL A 612 12.41 -65.54 81.53
N THR A 613 13.67 -65.34 81.15
CA THR A 613 14.73 -66.34 81.28
C THR A 613 15.88 -65.75 82.08
N VAL A 614 16.33 -66.43 83.15
CA VAL A 614 17.56 -66.05 83.85
C VAL A 614 18.74 -66.50 83.00
N THR A 615 19.60 -65.56 82.65
CA THR A 615 20.79 -65.82 81.81
C THR A 615 22.05 -65.98 82.65
N ASP A 616 22.12 -65.35 83.83
CA ASP A 616 23.24 -65.52 84.78
C ASP A 616 22.79 -65.11 86.19
N VAL A 617 23.12 -65.92 87.21
CA VAL A 617 22.79 -65.64 88.62
C VAL A 617 23.97 -65.09 89.43
N ASN A 618 25.19 -65.10 88.88
CA ASN A 618 26.41 -64.62 89.55
C ASN A 618 26.61 -65.15 90.98
N GLY A 619 26.30 -66.44 91.20
CA GLY A 619 26.46 -67.10 92.51
C GLY A 619 25.28 -66.95 93.48
N ASN A 620 24.23 -66.21 93.11
CA ASN A 620 23.00 -66.08 93.90
C ASN A 620 21.94 -67.12 93.53
N THR A 621 20.81 -67.09 94.23
CA THR A 621 19.65 -67.95 93.92
C THR A 621 18.55 -67.11 93.28
N ALA A 622 18.28 -67.35 92.00
CA ALA A 622 17.16 -66.75 91.29
C ALA A 622 16.52 -67.73 90.31
N VAL A 623 15.19 -67.68 90.20
CA VAL A 623 14.39 -68.58 89.37
C VAL A 623 13.42 -67.74 88.55
N ALA A 624 13.35 -68.03 87.25
CA ALA A 624 12.31 -67.49 86.39
C ALA A 624 11.26 -68.57 86.08
N GLU A 625 9.99 -68.21 86.20
CA GLU A 625 8.85 -69.04 85.82
C GLU A 625 7.82 -68.18 85.11
N GLY A 626 7.53 -68.50 83.83
CA GLY A 626 6.66 -67.69 82.99
C GLY A 626 7.18 -66.25 82.84
N ASN A 627 6.39 -65.27 83.26
CA ASN A 627 6.73 -63.85 83.24
C ASN A 627 7.23 -63.33 84.61
N LYS A 628 7.62 -64.22 85.53
CA LYS A 628 8.01 -63.85 86.90
C LYS A 628 9.47 -64.22 87.19
N LEU A 629 10.23 -63.26 87.70
CA LEU A 629 11.56 -63.47 88.29
C LEU A 629 11.47 -63.47 89.81
N THR A 630 11.98 -64.51 90.46
CA THR A 630 12.07 -64.61 91.92
C THR A 630 13.52 -64.66 92.34
N VAL A 631 13.93 -63.75 93.24
CA VAL A 631 15.31 -63.63 93.74
C VAL A 631 15.32 -63.93 95.25
N THR A 632 16.16 -64.87 95.68
CA THR A 632 16.19 -65.38 97.05
C THR A 632 17.41 -64.88 97.81
N ASP A 633 17.20 -64.28 98.99
CA ASP A 633 18.25 -63.87 99.92
C ASP A 633 18.70 -64.95 100.90
N GLN A 634 19.97 -64.87 101.30
CA GLN A 634 20.59 -65.68 102.34
C GLN A 634 20.76 -64.85 103.63
N SER A 635 20.54 -65.46 104.81
CA SER A 635 20.69 -64.81 106.12
C SER A 635 22.16 -64.57 106.48
N ALA A 636 22.50 -63.42 107.07
CA ALA A 636 23.84 -63.11 107.55
C ALA A 636 24.03 -63.61 109.01
N ASP A 637 24.61 -64.81 109.21
CA ASP A 637 24.75 -65.40 110.55
C ASP A 637 25.94 -64.83 111.36
N LYS A 638 25.73 -64.62 112.67
CA LYS A 638 26.66 -63.98 113.64
C LYS A 638 27.33 -65.02 114.54
N ASP A 639 28.44 -65.64 114.11
CA ASP A 639 29.33 -66.37 115.04
C ASP A 639 30.77 -66.57 114.48
N LYS A 640 31.67 -65.62 114.78
CA LYS A 640 33.13 -65.78 115.05
C LYS A 640 33.80 -64.40 115.27
N GLN A 641 34.01 -64.09 116.54
CA GLN A 641 34.65 -62.90 117.10
C GLN A 641 36.13 -63.20 117.48
N ASP A 642 36.88 -62.13 117.82
CA ASP A 642 38.16 -62.07 118.61
C ASP A 642 39.50 -62.04 117.80
N LYS A 643 40.43 -61.06 117.90
CA LYS A 643 40.83 -60.08 118.95
C LYS A 643 41.63 -58.84 118.42
N LEU A 644 41.16 -57.63 118.77
CA LEU A 644 41.83 -56.37 119.27
C LEU A 644 43.05 -55.67 118.56
N PRO A 645 43.31 -54.34 118.77
CA PRO A 645 42.53 -53.30 119.47
C PRO A 645 42.30 -51.93 118.74
N ASN A 646 41.45 -51.13 119.40
CA ASN A 646 40.98 -49.74 119.22
C ASN A 646 42.02 -48.62 119.13
N THR A 647 41.65 -47.53 118.43
CA THR A 647 41.39 -46.13 118.89
C THR A 647 40.85 -45.35 117.67
N GLY A 648 39.87 -44.44 117.65
CA GLY A 648 39.01 -43.72 118.61
C GLY A 648 38.11 -42.77 117.78
N GLU A 649 36.85 -42.65 118.21
CA GLU A 649 35.71 -41.78 117.84
C GLU A 649 36.00 -40.33 117.30
N THR A 650 35.09 -39.55 116.67
CA THR A 650 33.61 -39.56 116.46
C THR A 650 33.18 -38.52 115.37
N THR A 651 32.02 -38.80 114.72
CA THR A 651 30.90 -37.91 114.24
C THR A 651 31.15 -36.70 113.31
N GLY A 652 30.27 -36.27 112.38
CA GLY A 652 28.94 -36.71 111.96
C GLY A 652 28.23 -35.65 111.08
N THR A 653 27.54 -36.11 110.02
CA THR A 653 26.22 -35.66 109.46
C THR A 653 25.95 -34.34 108.69
N TYR A 654 25.00 -34.53 107.74
CA TYR A 654 24.10 -33.64 106.96
C TYR A 654 24.62 -33.04 105.64
N LEU A 655 23.86 -32.80 104.57
CA LEU A 655 22.60 -33.29 103.95
C LEU A 655 22.31 -32.29 102.79
N SER A 656 21.45 -32.68 101.84
CA SER A 656 20.57 -31.81 101.03
C SER A 656 21.18 -31.04 99.83
N ILE A 657 20.51 -30.72 98.71
CA ILE A 657 19.22 -31.02 98.05
C ILE A 657 19.27 -30.27 96.68
N LEU A 658 18.54 -30.76 95.67
CA LEU A 658 17.98 -30.08 94.47
C LEU A 658 18.82 -29.12 93.61
N GLY A 659 18.66 -29.31 92.30
CA GLY A 659 17.83 -28.36 91.56
C GLY A 659 18.36 -27.89 90.21
N MET A 660 17.69 -28.36 89.15
CA MET A 660 17.15 -27.55 88.02
C MET A 660 18.15 -26.77 87.13
N ILE A 661 18.31 -27.13 85.85
CA ILE A 661 17.42 -26.88 84.69
C ILE A 661 18.11 -25.87 83.75
N THR A 662 18.05 -26.19 82.45
CA THR A 662 18.19 -25.32 81.26
C THR A 662 19.54 -24.65 80.98
N ALA A 663 19.91 -24.34 79.74
CA ALA A 663 19.52 -24.77 78.40
C ALA A 663 20.41 -24.00 77.40
N VAL A 664 20.43 -24.51 76.17
CA VAL A 664 20.44 -23.75 74.91
C VAL A 664 21.76 -23.15 74.36
N PHE A 665 22.12 -23.74 73.21
CA PHE A 665 22.58 -23.18 71.94
C PHE A 665 23.74 -22.19 71.88
N ALA A 666 24.72 -22.52 71.03
CA ALA A 666 24.83 -21.99 69.66
C ALA A 666 26.30 -22.21 69.18
N SER A 667 26.54 -23.04 68.17
CA SER A 667 26.52 -22.71 66.73
C SER A 667 27.84 -22.16 66.21
N LEU A 668 28.43 -22.93 65.26
CA LEU A 668 29.02 -22.47 63.99
C LEU A 668 30.28 -21.58 64.07
N LEU A 669 31.28 -21.63 63.20
CA LEU A 669 31.61 -22.39 61.99
C LEU A 669 33.09 -22.06 61.69
N TYR A 670 33.83 -23.06 61.23
CA TYR A 670 34.66 -23.03 60.02
C TYR A 670 35.64 -21.87 59.74
N ARG A 671 36.91 -22.22 59.50
CA ARG A 671 37.60 -21.85 58.25
C ARG A 671 38.91 -22.63 58.06
N SER A 672 38.88 -23.57 57.11
CA SER A 672 40.05 -23.83 56.27
C SER A 672 40.10 -22.75 55.17
N LYS A 673 41.32 -22.34 54.80
CA LYS A 673 41.60 -21.51 53.63
C LYS A 673 42.85 -22.08 52.96
N LYS A 674 42.69 -22.79 51.85
CA LYS A 674 43.23 -22.40 50.53
C LYS A 674 43.26 -23.57 49.52
N LYS A 675 42.91 -23.18 48.29
CA LYS A 675 43.09 -23.80 46.97
C LYS A 675 42.15 -24.93 46.60
#